data_AF-A0A543AYR7-F1
#
_entry.id   AF-A0A543AYR7-F1
#
_cell.length_a   1.000
_cell.length_b   1.000
_cell.length_c   1.000
_cell.angle_alpha   90.00
_cell.angle_beta   90.00
_cell.angle_gamma   90.00
#
_symmetry.space_group_name_H-M   'P 1'
#
loop_
_entity.id
_entity.type
_entity.pdbx_description
1 polymer ?
#
loop_
_entity_poly.entity_id
_entity_poly.type
_entity_poly.pdbx_seq_one_letter_code
_entity_poly.pdbx_strand_id
1 'polypeptide(L)'
;MTQTPLAVIATAIRLPGADSVDKYWRDSFDGKVHIRRFTPDELIGAGVAEEDARHPDFVGASALLDDVSGFDASAFGMSPREATITDPQHRLFLEVCDQALESAGYSGATSRIGLMGNTGFHLHPLEGYLRRNLDGRVFDADFARNHVTGLQVVFANATDFVATKAAFRLGLTGPVMTVQTGCSSGLVGIRLAGQALRDGDADLMVVASAAVHVPQVLGHRYVKGSVYSRSGCCRVFDAASDGTVTGNGAAAVVLKPLDRALADGDTVEAVVLATAVNNDGDSKTAYAAPSAVGQEAVVAQALDAADIDCGQIGYVETHGTGTFKGDPIEFDALDRVYRGRTDRTGYCALGSAKANIGHLDSGAALPGLIRAIGVLKHGVIPPLAGHTAPNPRLNLVDSPFYLPDRARPWPEEQPRLAAVTGLGVGGTNAHLILTLPEEVTPVRPRRRTPPTFLPLSAATPETLVALATDWLEYLTEAPTQVAADVAADVAATAGAGRRHHRHRLALIGSTIGEWRDGLADFIAGEESDRYRHGTAGRDEAGEPVAPNAEAYCRGLPIRWAASHPRLRLPTYPYQRTRHWIGPIPPQEEPSPPPTGEEPMSFDQVLTHVRATAAKQLGHPLEQITPDSSFLELGADSLIMVDLSRGLEETYGVKVTMRELFEDGGTPAALAKLVTDRMPMAPPAQPEPPAQPQPAAQPEPVAAASTAPSAPEAPTPVPAPVSTPVPAPLPAPVPVPAPPPAAVAPPPMAAAPPPVPWIPPTPYGTDPAHSARTIEALTTQVQQLLSINQQLTYQLSQLTAMLRADRSVGGQG
;
A
#
# COMPACT_ATOMS: atom_id res chain seq x y z
N MET A 1 -31.39 3.05 -17.67
CA MET A 1 -31.28 4.40 -17.10
C MET A 1 -29.83 4.82 -17.23
N THR A 2 -29.56 5.91 -17.93
CA THR A 2 -28.22 6.46 -18.12
C THR A 2 -27.63 6.85 -16.76
N GLN A 3 -26.35 6.56 -16.53
CA GLN A 3 -25.67 6.96 -15.30
C GLN A 3 -25.27 8.43 -15.39
N THR A 4 -25.42 9.18 -14.29
CA THR A 4 -24.83 10.53 -14.21
C THR A 4 -23.31 10.42 -14.33
N PRO A 5 -22.68 11.13 -15.29
CA PRO A 5 -21.25 11.05 -15.51
C PRO A 5 -20.43 11.56 -14.32
N LEU A 6 -19.24 10.97 -14.15
CA LEU A 6 -18.29 11.35 -13.11
C LEU A 6 -17.05 11.97 -13.74
N ALA A 7 -16.61 13.10 -13.22
CA ALA A 7 -15.31 13.67 -13.55
C ALA A 7 -14.20 12.95 -12.77
N VAL A 8 -13.14 12.56 -13.47
CA VAL A 8 -11.83 12.28 -12.87
C VAL A 8 -11.09 13.61 -12.80
N ILE A 9 -10.87 14.14 -11.59
CA ILE A 9 -10.28 15.48 -11.43
C ILE A 9 -8.79 15.46 -11.04
N ALA A 10 -8.29 14.30 -10.60
CA ALA A 10 -6.87 14.09 -10.38
C ALA A 10 -6.52 12.61 -10.38
N THR A 11 -5.25 12.34 -10.68
CA THR A 11 -4.63 11.01 -10.63
C THR A 11 -3.25 11.09 -9.97
N ALA A 12 -2.86 10.04 -9.24
CA ALA A 12 -1.52 9.88 -8.65
C ALA A 12 -1.06 8.43 -8.76
N ILE A 13 0.25 8.21 -8.90
CA ILE A 13 0.83 6.88 -9.08
C ILE A 13 2.21 6.73 -8.43
N ARG A 14 2.54 5.48 -8.09
CA ARG A 14 3.90 4.97 -7.89
C ARG A 14 3.98 3.59 -8.55
N LEU A 15 4.63 3.51 -9.70
CA LEU A 15 4.70 2.32 -10.55
C LEU A 15 6.16 1.99 -10.89
N PRO A 16 6.46 0.78 -11.39
CA PRO A 16 7.80 0.40 -11.78
C PRO A 16 8.35 1.36 -12.82
N GLY A 17 9.48 1.99 -12.48
CA GLY A 17 10.11 3.02 -13.30
C GLY A 17 9.34 4.33 -13.45
N ALA A 18 8.19 4.54 -12.81
CA ALA A 18 7.42 5.76 -12.91
C ALA A 18 6.80 6.20 -11.57
N ASP A 19 7.23 7.35 -11.07
CA ASP A 19 6.74 8.02 -9.86
C ASP A 19 5.76 9.17 -10.17
N SER A 20 5.46 9.40 -11.45
CA SER A 20 4.56 10.44 -11.93
C SER A 20 3.79 9.97 -13.17
N VAL A 21 2.57 10.44 -13.33
CA VAL A 21 1.68 10.09 -14.46
C VAL A 21 2.34 10.42 -15.80
N ASP A 22 3.07 11.53 -15.89
CA ASP A 22 3.75 11.95 -17.12
C ASP A 22 4.93 11.03 -17.48
N LYS A 23 5.64 10.51 -16.47
CA LYS A 23 6.70 9.50 -16.70
C LYS A 23 6.10 8.15 -17.11
N TYR A 24 5.00 7.74 -16.47
CA TYR A 24 4.28 6.52 -16.84
C TYR A 24 3.71 6.58 -18.25
N TRP A 25 3.18 7.75 -18.65
CA TRP A 25 2.74 7.99 -20.02
C TRP A 25 3.89 7.88 -21.01
N ARG A 26 5.03 8.54 -20.75
CA ARG A 26 6.22 8.44 -21.61
C ARG A 26 6.70 7.00 -21.77
N ASP A 27 6.85 6.26 -20.67
CA ASP A 27 7.27 4.86 -20.71
C ASP A 27 6.24 3.97 -21.45
N SER A 28 4.94 4.29 -21.35
CA SER A 28 3.88 3.61 -22.12
C SER A 28 3.95 3.94 -23.62
N PHE A 29 4.17 5.21 -23.97
CA PHE A 29 4.35 5.67 -25.36
C PHE A 29 5.55 4.99 -26.03
N ASP A 30 6.67 4.86 -25.30
CA ASP A 30 7.88 4.20 -25.75
C ASP A 30 7.78 2.66 -25.77
N GLY A 31 6.68 2.08 -25.27
CA GLY A 31 6.48 0.63 -25.19
C GLY A 31 7.42 -0.08 -24.23
N LYS A 32 7.90 0.63 -23.20
CA LYS A 32 8.91 0.13 -22.27
C LYS A 32 8.36 -0.94 -21.32
N VAL A 33 9.15 -2.00 -21.13
CA VAL A 33 8.85 -3.11 -20.22
C VAL A 33 9.70 -2.99 -18.96
N HIS A 34 9.06 -2.96 -17.80
CA HIS A 34 9.68 -2.82 -16.48
C HIS A 34 9.80 -4.13 -15.71
N ILE A 35 9.34 -5.25 -16.29
CA ILE A 35 9.53 -6.58 -15.72
C ILE A 35 11.01 -6.94 -15.81
N ARG A 36 11.64 -7.19 -14.66
CA ARG A 36 13.05 -7.55 -14.53
C ARG A 36 13.17 -9.04 -14.24
N ARG A 37 14.19 -9.69 -14.83
CA ARG A 37 14.60 -11.05 -14.45
C ARG A 37 15.71 -10.99 -13.41
N PHE A 38 15.70 -11.94 -12.50
CA PHE A 38 16.69 -12.08 -11.43
C PHE A 38 17.62 -13.25 -11.71
N THR A 39 18.87 -13.07 -11.34
CA THR A 39 19.85 -14.15 -11.28
C THR A 39 19.60 -15.05 -10.07
N PRO A 40 20.06 -16.32 -10.08
CA PRO A 40 19.99 -17.17 -8.89
C PRO A 40 20.63 -16.54 -7.65
N ASP A 41 21.75 -15.82 -7.82
CA ASP A 41 22.45 -15.19 -6.69
C ASP A 41 21.65 -14.01 -6.10
N GLU A 42 20.95 -13.23 -6.93
CA GLU A 42 20.02 -12.20 -6.44
C GLU A 42 18.84 -12.80 -5.66
N LEU A 43 18.29 -13.92 -6.14
CA LEU A 43 17.22 -14.64 -5.46
C LEU A 43 17.68 -15.21 -4.11
N ILE A 44 18.87 -15.83 -4.08
CA ILE A 44 19.48 -16.34 -2.85
C ILE A 44 19.75 -15.20 -1.87
N GLY A 45 20.33 -14.09 -2.34
CA GLY A 45 20.56 -12.89 -1.54
C GLY A 45 19.27 -12.27 -1.00
N ALA A 46 18.17 -12.39 -1.73
CA ALA A 46 16.84 -11.97 -1.29
C ALA A 46 16.18 -12.96 -0.31
N GLY A 47 16.80 -14.11 -0.04
CA GLY A 47 16.32 -15.14 0.88
C GLY A 47 15.36 -16.17 0.25
N VAL A 48 15.48 -16.42 -1.06
CA VAL A 48 14.93 -17.63 -1.71
C VAL A 48 15.88 -18.79 -1.43
N ALA A 49 15.33 -19.98 -1.13
CA ALA A 49 16.16 -21.17 -0.90
C ALA A 49 17.00 -21.48 -2.13
N GLU A 50 18.27 -21.86 -1.94
CA GLU A 50 19.19 -22.13 -3.05
C GLU A 50 18.67 -23.22 -4.00
N GLU A 51 18.01 -24.24 -3.47
CA GLU A 51 17.34 -25.28 -4.26
C GLU A 51 16.29 -24.70 -5.21
N ASP A 52 15.42 -23.82 -4.71
CA ASP A 52 14.38 -23.18 -5.52
C ASP A 52 14.99 -22.18 -6.51
N ALA A 53 15.91 -21.32 -6.06
CA ALA A 53 16.54 -20.29 -6.90
C ALA A 53 17.30 -20.88 -8.10
N ARG A 54 17.81 -22.12 -7.96
CA ARG A 54 18.51 -22.86 -9.03
C ARG A 54 17.62 -23.90 -9.72
N HIS A 55 16.35 -24.04 -9.33
CA HIS A 55 15.45 -25.01 -9.93
C HIS A 55 15.11 -24.60 -11.38
N PRO A 56 15.13 -25.52 -12.36
CA PRO A 56 14.93 -25.18 -13.79
C PRO A 56 13.54 -24.59 -14.11
N ASP A 57 12.52 -24.93 -13.32
CA ASP A 57 11.18 -24.34 -13.45
C ASP A 57 10.94 -23.12 -12.55
N PHE A 58 11.94 -22.64 -11.82
CA PHE A 58 11.81 -21.39 -11.06
C PHE A 58 12.00 -20.19 -11.98
N VAL A 59 11.05 -19.27 -11.94
CA VAL A 59 11.03 -18.06 -12.77
C VAL A 59 11.19 -16.86 -11.86
N GLY A 60 12.42 -16.39 -11.69
CA GLY A 60 12.72 -15.14 -11.00
C GLY A 60 12.42 -13.94 -11.88
N ALA A 61 11.17 -13.47 -11.91
CA ALA A 61 10.80 -12.25 -12.63
C ALA A 61 9.69 -11.48 -11.92
N SER A 62 9.82 -10.15 -11.85
CA SER A 62 8.83 -9.24 -11.28
C SER A 62 9.07 -7.81 -11.78
N ALA A 63 8.07 -6.94 -11.71
CA ALA A 63 8.26 -5.50 -11.93
C ALA A 63 8.38 -4.78 -10.58
N LEU A 64 9.53 -4.15 -10.31
CA LEU A 64 9.87 -3.63 -8.98
C LEU A 64 9.58 -2.13 -8.89
N LEU A 65 9.22 -1.69 -7.70
CA LEU A 65 9.39 -0.30 -7.28
C LEU A 65 10.84 -0.07 -6.84
N ASP A 66 11.37 1.12 -7.17
CA ASP A 66 12.75 1.50 -6.86
C ASP A 66 13.02 1.50 -5.35
N ASP A 67 12.04 1.96 -4.56
CA ASP A 67 12.13 1.97 -3.09
C ASP A 67 10.76 1.73 -2.46
N VAL A 68 10.64 0.65 -1.69
CA VAL A 68 9.45 0.30 -0.88
C VAL A 68 9.67 0.53 0.61
N SER A 69 10.88 0.93 1.00
CA SER A 69 11.26 1.16 2.39
C SER A 69 11.10 2.62 2.80
N GLY A 70 11.29 3.55 1.86
CA GLY A 70 11.12 4.98 2.07
C GLY A 70 9.67 5.39 2.26
N PHE A 71 9.43 6.22 3.27
CA PHE A 71 8.14 6.82 3.59
C PHE A 71 8.35 8.06 4.47
N ASP A 72 7.53 9.09 4.30
CA ASP A 72 7.59 10.30 5.13
C ASP A 72 6.64 10.19 6.33
N ALA A 73 7.09 9.55 7.40
CA ALA A 73 6.28 9.37 8.60
C ALA A 73 5.79 10.69 9.21
N SER A 74 6.63 11.74 9.13
CA SER A 74 6.35 13.05 9.72
C SER A 74 5.21 13.78 9.01
N ALA A 75 5.12 13.67 7.67
CA ALA A 75 4.04 14.24 6.87
C ALA A 75 2.66 13.73 7.29
N PHE A 76 2.58 12.48 7.76
CA PHE A 76 1.34 11.83 8.19
C PHE A 76 1.15 11.76 9.71
N GLY A 77 2.04 12.39 10.49
CA GLY A 77 1.99 12.32 11.97
C GLY A 77 2.13 10.90 12.50
N MET A 78 2.88 10.06 11.82
CA MET A 78 3.22 8.70 12.24
C MET A 78 4.58 8.72 12.93
N SER A 79 4.71 7.95 14.01
CA SER A 79 6.02 7.74 14.62
C SER A 79 6.89 6.86 13.72
N PRO A 80 8.23 6.98 13.76
CA PRO A 80 9.13 6.11 13.02
C PRO A 80 8.89 4.62 13.28
N ARG A 81 8.52 4.24 14.50
CA ARG A 81 8.16 2.86 14.84
C ARG A 81 6.85 2.43 14.17
N GLU A 82 5.80 3.24 14.22
CA GLU A 82 4.53 2.94 13.54
C GLU A 82 4.77 2.75 12.03
N ALA A 83 5.49 3.68 11.40
CA ALA A 83 5.85 3.58 9.99
C ALA A 83 6.69 2.33 9.69
N THR A 84 7.60 1.96 10.60
CA THR A 84 8.42 0.76 10.47
C THR A 84 7.62 -0.52 10.58
N ILE A 85 6.58 -0.62 11.40
CA ILE A 85 5.74 -1.84 11.47
C ILE A 85 4.63 -1.88 10.41
N THR A 86 4.37 -0.76 9.73
CA THR A 86 3.32 -0.63 8.72
C THR A 86 3.73 -1.22 7.39
N ASP A 87 2.87 -2.07 6.83
CA ASP A 87 3.05 -2.68 5.52
C ASP A 87 3.33 -1.58 4.46
N PRO A 88 4.36 -1.71 3.60
CA PRO A 88 4.63 -0.75 2.54
C PRO A 88 3.43 -0.49 1.61
N GLN A 89 2.51 -1.44 1.46
CA GLN A 89 1.26 -1.24 0.74
C GLN A 89 0.43 -0.11 1.38
N HIS A 90 0.28 -0.10 2.71
CA HIS A 90 -0.48 0.93 3.42
C HIS A 90 0.20 2.30 3.34
N ARG A 91 1.54 2.31 3.41
CA ARG A 91 2.35 3.53 3.31
C ARG A 91 2.24 4.18 1.93
N LEU A 92 2.48 3.42 0.87
CA LEU A 92 2.37 3.93 -0.50
C LEU A 92 0.93 4.27 -0.87
N PHE A 93 -0.05 3.52 -0.38
CA PHE A 93 -1.48 3.83 -0.53
C PHE A 93 -1.81 5.22 0.05
N LEU A 94 -1.31 5.52 1.25
CA LEU A 94 -1.51 6.81 1.91
C LEU A 94 -0.87 7.95 1.12
N GLU A 95 0.38 7.79 0.65
CA GLU A 95 1.05 8.78 -0.20
C GLU A 95 0.26 9.09 -1.47
N VAL A 96 -0.20 8.07 -2.22
CA VAL A 96 -0.93 8.32 -3.47
C VAL A 96 -2.31 8.93 -3.23
N CYS A 97 -2.98 8.62 -2.11
CA CYS A 97 -4.25 9.27 -1.75
C CYS A 97 -4.06 10.77 -1.52
N ASP A 98 -3.07 11.13 -0.70
CA ASP A 98 -2.77 12.53 -0.38
C ASP A 98 -2.28 13.29 -1.62
N GLN A 99 -1.35 12.71 -2.38
CA GLN A 99 -0.86 13.31 -3.62
C GLN A 99 -1.99 13.56 -4.63
N ALA A 100 -2.94 12.64 -4.76
CA ALA A 100 -4.10 12.82 -5.65
C ALA A 100 -5.02 13.94 -5.15
N LEU A 101 -5.25 14.03 -3.83
CA LEU A 101 -6.03 15.10 -3.23
C LEU A 101 -5.35 16.46 -3.35
N GLU A 102 -4.04 16.56 -3.15
CA GLU A 102 -3.30 17.81 -3.39
C GLU A 102 -3.33 18.20 -4.87
N SER A 103 -3.19 17.24 -5.79
CA SER A 103 -3.28 17.48 -7.23
C SER A 103 -4.65 17.99 -7.65
N ALA A 104 -5.73 17.46 -7.04
CA ALA A 104 -7.10 17.97 -7.20
C ALA A 104 -7.31 19.32 -6.49
N GLY A 105 -6.40 19.68 -5.59
CA GLY A 105 -6.51 20.83 -4.72
C GLY A 105 -7.49 20.67 -3.58
N TYR A 106 -7.80 19.47 -3.09
CA TYR A 106 -8.79 19.21 -2.02
C TYR A 106 -8.20 18.70 -0.68
N SER A 107 -6.88 18.52 -0.55
CA SER A 107 -6.27 17.99 0.68
C SER A 107 -6.57 18.83 1.94
N GLY A 108 -6.75 20.16 1.78
CA GLY A 108 -7.16 21.07 2.86
C GLY A 108 -8.65 21.46 2.88
N ALA A 109 -9.49 20.86 2.03
CA ALA A 109 -10.87 21.30 1.85
C ALA A 109 -11.80 20.77 2.96
N THR A 110 -12.87 21.50 3.26
CA THR A 110 -13.92 21.10 4.22
C THR A 110 -14.97 20.17 3.63
N SER A 111 -14.75 19.64 2.43
CA SER A 111 -15.66 18.73 1.73
C SER A 111 -15.77 17.38 2.45
N ARG A 112 -16.93 16.73 2.33
CA ARG A 112 -17.09 15.33 2.78
C ARG A 112 -16.47 14.40 1.75
N ILE A 113 -15.19 14.11 1.96
CA ILE A 113 -14.43 13.23 1.07
C ILE A 113 -14.56 11.79 1.57
N GLY A 114 -15.00 10.87 0.73
CA GLY A 114 -14.97 9.43 1.00
C GLY A 114 -13.81 8.73 0.30
N LEU A 115 -13.59 7.45 0.63
CA LEU A 115 -12.46 6.65 0.15
C LEU A 115 -12.83 5.17 -0.07
N MET A 116 -12.58 4.69 -1.28
CA MET A 116 -12.65 3.27 -1.65
C MET A 116 -11.23 2.75 -1.84
N GLY A 117 -10.80 1.79 -1.01
CA GLY A 117 -9.42 1.30 -1.02
C GLY A 117 -9.28 -0.20 -1.27
N ASN A 118 -8.14 -0.64 -1.80
CA ASN A 118 -7.75 -2.05 -1.78
C ASN A 118 -6.23 -2.22 -1.73
N THR A 119 -5.79 -3.41 -1.32
CA THR A 119 -4.39 -3.83 -1.34
C THR A 119 -4.22 -5.16 -2.08
N GLY A 120 -2.99 -5.47 -2.52
CA GLY A 120 -2.64 -6.79 -3.04
C GLY A 120 -2.78 -7.90 -2.00
N PHE A 121 -2.92 -9.13 -2.49
CA PHE A 121 -2.91 -10.35 -1.73
C PHE A 121 -1.49 -10.71 -1.29
N HIS A 122 -1.40 -11.41 -0.16
CA HIS A 122 -0.18 -12.11 0.26
C HIS A 122 -0.27 -13.56 -0.27
N LEU A 123 0.10 -13.78 -1.54
CA LEU A 123 -0.12 -15.04 -2.28
C LEU A 123 0.85 -16.16 -1.90
N HIS A 124 2.06 -15.82 -1.47
CA HIS A 124 3.09 -16.81 -1.12
C HIS A 124 3.26 -17.04 0.40
N PRO A 125 3.67 -18.27 0.76
CA PRO A 125 4.44 -18.66 1.93
C PRO A 125 5.16 -17.57 2.72
N LEU A 126 5.87 -16.78 1.92
CA LEU A 126 6.92 -15.87 2.31
C LEU A 126 6.55 -14.41 2.05
N GLU A 127 5.36 -14.16 1.49
CA GLU A 127 4.84 -12.84 1.19
C GLU A 127 4.08 -12.27 2.38
N GLY A 128 4.22 -10.96 2.56
CA GLY A 128 3.68 -10.21 3.68
C GLY A 128 4.81 -9.62 4.50
N TYR A 129 4.80 -8.30 4.60
CA TYR A 129 5.79 -7.56 5.36
C TYR A 129 5.86 -8.04 6.82
N LEU A 130 4.67 -8.28 7.41
CA LEU A 130 4.47 -8.95 8.68
C LEU A 130 5.16 -10.31 8.70
N ARG A 131 4.75 -11.26 7.87
CA ARG A 131 5.25 -12.63 7.95
C ARG A 131 6.75 -12.73 7.71
N ARG A 132 7.30 -12.08 6.69
CA ARG A 132 8.72 -12.21 6.36
C ARG A 132 9.64 -11.60 7.41
N ASN A 133 9.26 -10.45 7.96
CA ASN A 133 10.13 -9.72 8.89
C ASN A 133 9.78 -9.96 10.36
N LEU A 134 8.61 -10.55 10.65
CA LEU A 134 8.07 -10.69 12.01
C LEU A 134 7.71 -12.13 12.44
N ASP A 135 7.65 -13.14 11.56
CA ASP A 135 7.19 -14.54 11.83
C ASP A 135 8.17 -15.41 12.67
N GLY A 136 8.94 -14.75 13.52
CA GLY A 136 9.68 -15.35 14.65
C GLY A 136 10.07 -14.33 15.73
N ARG A 137 9.61 -13.08 15.63
CA ARG A 137 10.01 -11.94 16.49
C ARG A 137 8.83 -11.17 17.08
N VAL A 138 7.65 -11.26 16.46
CA VAL A 138 6.40 -10.66 16.97
C VAL A 138 5.41 -11.74 17.37
N PHE A 139 5.70 -13.02 17.23
CA PHE A 139 4.92 -14.08 17.90
C PHE A 139 5.78 -14.79 18.94
N ASP A 140 6.66 -14.03 19.61
CA ASP A 140 7.40 -14.50 20.77
C ASP A 140 6.57 -14.32 22.06
N ALA A 141 7.20 -14.59 23.20
CA ALA A 141 6.54 -14.46 24.48
C ALA A 141 6.10 -13.00 24.78
N ASP A 142 6.70 -11.96 24.19
CA ASP A 142 6.30 -10.57 24.41
C ASP A 142 5.01 -10.18 23.68
N PHE A 143 4.71 -10.73 22.50
CA PHE A 143 3.40 -10.55 21.87
C PHE A 143 2.29 -11.31 22.60
N ALA A 144 2.61 -12.49 23.13
CA ALA A 144 1.69 -13.22 24.00
C ALA A 144 1.45 -12.50 25.33
N ARG A 145 2.42 -11.70 25.81
CA ARG A 145 2.35 -10.92 27.07
C ARG A 145 1.79 -9.49 26.89
N ASN A 146 1.95 -8.85 25.72
CA ASN A 146 1.50 -7.48 25.46
C ASN A 146 0.50 -7.38 24.29
N HIS A 147 -0.78 -7.51 24.60
CA HIS A 147 -1.87 -7.37 23.63
C HIS A 147 -1.95 -6.00 22.94
N VAL A 148 -1.41 -4.92 23.55
CA VAL A 148 -1.42 -3.56 22.98
C VAL A 148 -0.50 -3.48 21.75
N THR A 149 0.74 -3.98 21.88
CA THR A 149 1.68 -4.08 20.75
C THR A 149 1.15 -5.03 19.67
N GLY A 150 0.44 -6.10 20.05
CA GLY A 150 -0.17 -7.01 19.08
C GLY A 150 -1.25 -6.36 18.21
N LEU A 151 -2.09 -5.49 18.80
CA LEU A 151 -3.10 -4.73 18.06
C LEU A 151 -2.48 -3.72 17.08
N GLN A 152 -1.41 -3.03 17.47
CA GLN A 152 -0.70 -2.11 16.57
C GLN A 152 -0.23 -2.81 15.30
N VAL A 153 0.32 -4.02 15.44
CA VAL A 153 0.78 -4.83 14.31
C VAL A 153 -0.37 -5.23 13.38
N VAL A 154 -1.52 -5.63 13.95
CA VAL A 154 -2.72 -5.94 13.16
C VAL A 154 -3.21 -4.72 12.39
N PHE A 155 -3.34 -3.56 13.03
CA PHE A 155 -3.77 -2.31 12.37
C PHE A 155 -2.79 -1.83 11.29
N ALA A 156 -1.52 -2.21 11.42
CA ALA A 156 -0.46 -1.82 10.51
C ALA A 156 -0.38 -2.71 9.25
N ASN A 157 -1.00 -3.88 9.23
CA ASN A 157 -0.81 -4.88 8.17
C ASN A 157 -2.09 -5.53 7.63
N ALA A 158 -3.20 -5.55 8.38
CA ALA A 158 -4.43 -6.17 7.90
C ALA A 158 -5.15 -5.27 6.88
N THR A 159 -5.62 -5.89 5.80
CA THR A 159 -6.29 -5.25 4.66
C THR A 159 -7.48 -4.37 5.07
N ASP A 160 -8.19 -4.75 6.12
CA ASP A 160 -9.33 -4.02 6.70
C ASP A 160 -9.00 -2.55 7.02
N PHE A 161 -7.76 -2.25 7.40
CA PHE A 161 -7.39 -0.95 7.94
C PHE A 161 -6.74 -0.01 6.94
N VAL A 162 -6.47 -0.43 5.69
CA VAL A 162 -5.79 0.45 4.71
C VAL A 162 -6.57 1.73 4.44
N ALA A 163 -7.87 1.61 4.13
CA ALA A 163 -8.71 2.75 3.78
C ALA A 163 -9.01 3.61 5.01
N THR A 164 -9.33 3.00 6.15
CA THR A 164 -9.67 3.72 7.39
C THR A 164 -8.46 4.42 8.00
N LYS A 165 -7.26 3.83 7.92
CA LYS A 165 -6.01 4.50 8.30
C LYS A 165 -5.75 5.71 7.41
N ALA A 166 -5.90 5.57 6.08
CA ALA A 166 -5.72 6.71 5.19
C ALA A 166 -6.75 7.82 5.46
N ALA A 167 -8.01 7.46 5.65
CA ALA A 167 -9.05 8.42 6.03
C ALA A 167 -8.74 9.15 7.34
N PHE A 168 -8.31 8.43 8.37
CA PHE A 168 -7.88 9.02 9.64
C PHE A 168 -6.72 10.01 9.46
N ARG A 169 -5.68 9.61 8.71
CA ARG A 169 -4.48 10.42 8.51
C ARG A 169 -4.73 11.68 7.67
N LEU A 170 -5.69 11.62 6.75
CA LEU A 170 -6.04 12.70 5.83
C LEU A 170 -7.30 13.49 6.27
N GLY A 171 -7.94 13.12 7.38
CA GLY A 171 -9.13 13.81 7.90
C GLY A 171 -10.39 13.61 7.03
N LEU A 172 -10.51 12.48 6.34
CA LEU A 172 -11.64 12.19 5.45
C LEU A 172 -12.85 11.73 6.26
N THR A 173 -14.04 12.26 5.94
CA THR A 173 -15.26 12.09 6.75
C THR A 173 -16.45 11.49 5.98
N GLY A 174 -16.30 11.25 4.67
CA GLY A 174 -17.29 10.54 3.86
C GLY A 174 -17.24 9.02 4.06
N PRO A 175 -17.94 8.24 3.21
CA PRO A 175 -17.92 6.78 3.26
C PRO A 175 -16.51 6.24 3.00
N VAL A 176 -16.04 5.36 3.89
CA VAL A 176 -14.70 4.74 3.79
C VAL A 176 -14.84 3.24 3.87
N MET A 177 -14.34 2.53 2.86
CA MET A 177 -14.37 1.07 2.84
C MET A 177 -13.22 0.47 2.05
N THR A 178 -12.74 -0.67 2.54
CA THR A 178 -11.85 -1.54 1.78
C THR A 178 -12.70 -2.47 0.90
N VAL A 179 -12.43 -2.52 -0.40
CA VAL A 179 -13.19 -3.27 -1.41
C VAL A 179 -12.27 -4.30 -2.07
N GLN A 180 -12.49 -5.59 -1.82
CA GLN A 180 -11.66 -6.67 -2.35
C GLN A 180 -12.46 -7.61 -3.25
N THR A 181 -12.22 -7.52 -4.56
CA THR A 181 -12.83 -8.37 -5.60
C THR A 181 -11.79 -8.99 -6.52
N GLY A 182 -10.54 -9.13 -6.05
CA GLY A 182 -9.40 -9.56 -6.85
C GLY A 182 -8.99 -8.51 -7.87
N CYS A 183 -8.53 -8.93 -9.05
CA CYS A 183 -7.96 -8.03 -10.05
C CYS A 183 -8.89 -6.90 -10.56
N SER A 184 -10.20 -6.98 -10.26
CA SER A 184 -11.20 -5.96 -10.60
C SER A 184 -11.44 -4.91 -9.51
N SER A 185 -10.79 -5.04 -8.34
CA SER A 185 -11.07 -4.24 -7.12
C SER A 185 -11.10 -2.74 -7.36
N GLY A 186 -10.14 -2.19 -8.13
CA GLY A 186 -10.10 -0.76 -8.44
C GLY A 186 -11.33 -0.26 -9.20
N LEU A 187 -11.80 -0.98 -10.23
CA LEU A 187 -12.98 -0.57 -11.01
C LEU A 187 -14.29 -0.78 -10.23
N VAL A 188 -14.36 -1.81 -9.40
CA VAL A 188 -15.49 -1.97 -8.46
C VAL A 188 -15.51 -0.82 -7.46
N GLY A 189 -14.34 -0.38 -6.98
CA GLY A 189 -14.18 0.82 -6.15
C GLY A 189 -14.74 2.08 -6.84
N ILE A 190 -14.48 2.27 -8.14
CA ILE A 190 -15.06 3.37 -8.92
C ILE A 190 -16.58 3.25 -9.01
N ARG A 191 -17.11 2.05 -9.24
CA ARG A 191 -18.56 1.81 -9.30
C ARG A 191 -19.26 2.18 -7.99
N LEU A 192 -18.66 1.84 -6.85
CA LEU A 192 -19.16 2.13 -5.50
C LEU A 192 -19.00 3.61 -5.14
N ALA A 193 -17.86 4.21 -5.48
CA ALA A 193 -17.63 5.65 -5.32
C ALA A 193 -18.66 6.48 -6.11
N GLY A 194 -18.93 6.10 -7.36
CA GLY A 194 -19.96 6.73 -8.17
C GLY A 194 -21.36 6.61 -7.56
N GLN A 195 -21.64 5.51 -6.85
CA GLN A 195 -22.87 5.32 -6.08
C GLN A 195 -22.97 6.31 -4.93
N ALA A 196 -21.96 6.35 -4.06
CA ALA A 196 -21.91 7.27 -2.92
C ALA A 196 -22.06 8.75 -3.35
N LEU A 197 -21.43 9.14 -4.47
CA LEU A 197 -21.57 10.49 -5.04
C LEU A 197 -22.99 10.79 -5.52
N ARG A 198 -23.67 9.82 -6.16
CA ARG A 198 -25.05 9.99 -6.65
C ARG A 198 -26.07 9.99 -5.53
N ASP A 199 -25.81 9.21 -4.48
CA ASP A 199 -26.67 9.10 -3.30
C ASP A 199 -26.48 10.32 -2.36
N GLY A 200 -25.43 11.12 -2.56
CA GLY A 200 -25.15 12.33 -1.79
C GLY A 200 -24.42 12.07 -0.47
N ASP A 201 -23.90 10.87 -0.28
CA ASP A 201 -23.13 10.46 0.91
C ASP A 201 -21.74 11.11 0.95
N ALA A 202 -21.22 11.51 -0.21
CA ALA A 202 -19.95 12.22 -0.34
C ALA A 202 -20.03 13.33 -1.39
N ASP A 203 -19.24 14.38 -1.18
CA ASP A 203 -19.06 15.46 -2.15
C ASP A 203 -17.92 15.14 -3.15
N LEU A 204 -16.98 14.29 -2.72
CA LEU A 204 -15.80 13.85 -3.44
C LEU A 204 -15.44 12.42 -3.03
N MET A 205 -14.93 11.61 -3.95
CA MET A 205 -14.46 10.26 -3.63
C MET A 205 -13.03 10.04 -4.11
N VAL A 206 -12.19 9.50 -3.25
CA VAL A 206 -10.90 8.92 -3.64
C VAL A 206 -11.10 7.42 -3.89
N VAL A 207 -10.53 6.91 -4.97
CA VAL A 207 -10.39 5.47 -5.19
C VAL A 207 -8.92 5.16 -5.34
N ALA A 208 -8.38 4.30 -4.48
CA ALA A 208 -6.96 4.00 -4.46
C ALA A 208 -6.70 2.50 -4.32
N SER A 209 -5.51 2.09 -4.74
CA SER A 209 -5.04 0.71 -4.66
C SER A 209 -3.53 0.65 -4.50
N ALA A 210 -3.03 -0.33 -3.74
CA ALA A 210 -1.59 -0.62 -3.65
C ALA A 210 -1.31 -2.13 -3.60
N ALA A 211 -0.45 -2.63 -4.47
CA ALA A 211 0.02 -4.01 -4.44
C ALA A 211 1.54 -4.01 -4.36
N VAL A 212 2.10 -4.51 -3.26
CA VAL A 212 3.54 -4.56 -3.03
C VAL A 212 3.91 -5.90 -2.43
N HIS A 213 4.65 -6.68 -3.20
CA HIS A 213 5.14 -8.00 -2.87
C HIS A 213 6.51 -7.88 -2.20
N VAL A 214 6.61 -8.42 -0.99
CA VAL A 214 7.84 -8.39 -0.18
C VAL A 214 8.30 -9.83 0.07
N PRO A 215 9.53 -10.21 -0.32
CA PRO A 215 10.55 -9.39 -0.96
C PRO A 215 10.20 -9.09 -2.43
N GLN A 216 10.61 -7.93 -2.95
CA GLN A 216 10.35 -7.58 -4.36
C GLN A 216 11.16 -8.45 -5.34
N VAL A 217 12.36 -8.87 -4.92
CA VAL A 217 13.19 -9.85 -5.63
C VAL A 217 12.68 -11.24 -5.26
N LEU A 218 11.63 -11.64 -5.97
CA LEU A 218 10.97 -12.94 -5.82
C LEU A 218 10.61 -13.47 -7.21
N GLY A 219 10.17 -14.71 -7.27
CA GLY A 219 9.61 -15.31 -8.46
C GLY A 219 8.58 -16.35 -8.10
N HIS A 220 8.25 -17.18 -9.08
CA HIS A 220 7.34 -18.30 -8.88
C HIS A 220 7.94 -19.57 -9.46
N ARG A 221 7.58 -20.70 -8.87
CA ARG A 221 7.83 -22.00 -9.51
C ARG A 221 6.73 -22.22 -10.54
N TYR A 222 7.12 -22.38 -11.79
CA TYR A 222 6.18 -22.66 -12.86
C TYR A 222 5.52 -24.03 -12.64
N VAL A 223 4.19 -24.05 -12.75
CA VAL A 223 3.37 -25.25 -12.71
C VAL A 223 2.49 -25.22 -13.95
N LYS A 224 2.52 -26.31 -14.74
CA LYS A 224 1.71 -26.39 -15.95
C LYS A 224 0.22 -26.19 -15.61
N GLY A 225 -0.40 -25.21 -16.28
CA GLY A 225 -1.80 -24.86 -16.05
C GLY A 225 -2.03 -23.78 -14.99
N SER A 226 -0.98 -23.27 -14.34
CA SER A 226 -1.08 -22.06 -13.52
C SER A 226 -1.22 -20.80 -14.39
N VAL A 227 -1.61 -19.70 -13.77
CA VAL A 227 -1.72 -18.38 -14.44
C VAL A 227 -0.36 -17.70 -14.62
N TYR A 228 0.69 -18.18 -13.95
CA TYR A 228 2.00 -17.55 -13.95
C TYR A 228 2.84 -17.99 -15.15
N SER A 229 3.50 -17.03 -15.78
CA SER A 229 4.29 -17.21 -17.00
C SER A 229 5.50 -18.10 -16.76
N ARG A 230 5.72 -19.09 -17.63
CA ARG A 230 7.00 -19.83 -17.66
C ARG A 230 8.13 -18.97 -18.21
N SER A 231 7.80 -18.16 -19.22
CA SER A 231 8.73 -17.28 -19.88
C SER A 231 9.12 -16.09 -19.04
N GLY A 232 8.46 -15.79 -17.92
CA GLY A 232 8.75 -14.61 -17.09
C GLY A 232 8.42 -13.30 -17.79
N CYS A 233 7.45 -13.31 -18.71
CA CYS A 233 6.96 -12.12 -19.42
C CYS A 233 5.44 -12.12 -19.44
N CYS A 234 4.81 -10.94 -19.39
CA CYS A 234 3.38 -10.78 -19.64
C CYS A 234 3.16 -10.42 -21.12
N ARG A 235 2.97 -11.42 -21.98
CA ARG A 235 2.84 -11.25 -23.43
C ARG A 235 1.38 -11.25 -23.86
N VAL A 236 0.71 -10.12 -23.66
CA VAL A 236 -0.73 -9.98 -23.88
C VAL A 236 -1.07 -10.13 -25.37
N PHE A 237 -2.06 -10.98 -25.68
CA PHE A 237 -2.56 -11.30 -27.03
C PHE A 237 -1.50 -11.80 -28.04
N ASP A 238 -0.31 -12.16 -27.58
CA ASP A 238 0.80 -12.61 -28.43
C ASP A 238 0.76 -14.14 -28.66
N ALA A 239 1.29 -14.61 -29.79
CA ALA A 239 1.39 -16.04 -30.09
C ALA A 239 2.18 -16.83 -29.02
N ALA A 240 3.11 -16.18 -28.32
CA ALA A 240 3.90 -16.73 -27.22
C ALA A 240 3.32 -16.42 -25.83
N SER A 241 2.04 -15.99 -25.72
CA SER A 241 1.35 -15.78 -24.44
C SER A 241 1.34 -17.07 -23.60
N ASP A 242 1.99 -17.06 -22.44
CA ASP A 242 2.13 -18.24 -21.58
C ASP A 242 1.82 -17.98 -20.10
N GLY A 243 1.37 -16.78 -19.74
CA GLY A 243 0.96 -16.42 -18.39
C GLY A 243 1.28 -14.97 -18.04
N THR A 244 1.08 -14.63 -16.77
CA THR A 244 1.38 -13.32 -16.20
C THR A 244 2.62 -13.33 -15.32
N VAL A 245 3.13 -12.14 -15.00
CA VAL A 245 4.22 -11.91 -14.03
C VAL A 245 3.74 -10.90 -13.01
N THR A 246 4.16 -11.06 -11.76
CA THR A 246 3.83 -10.15 -10.67
C THR A 246 4.36 -8.73 -10.94
N GLY A 247 3.60 -7.72 -10.57
CA GLY A 247 4.02 -6.33 -10.58
C GLY A 247 3.73 -5.65 -9.25
N ASN A 248 4.44 -4.55 -8.98
CA ASN A 248 4.29 -3.77 -7.75
C ASN A 248 3.88 -2.34 -8.08
N GLY A 249 3.09 -1.70 -7.21
CA GLY A 249 2.74 -0.30 -7.37
C GLY A 249 1.56 0.17 -6.55
N ALA A 250 1.33 1.47 -6.57
CA ALA A 250 0.17 2.14 -6.01
C ALA A 250 -0.39 3.17 -6.99
N ALA A 251 -1.70 3.40 -6.93
CA ALA A 251 -2.40 4.37 -7.77
C ALA A 251 -3.63 4.90 -7.06
N ALA A 252 -4.00 6.15 -7.34
CA ALA A 252 -5.21 6.79 -6.85
C ALA A 252 -5.85 7.67 -7.93
N VAL A 253 -7.18 7.77 -7.88
CA VAL A 253 -8.00 8.68 -8.69
C VAL A 253 -8.98 9.43 -7.79
N VAL A 254 -9.26 10.69 -8.13
CA VAL A 254 -10.23 11.53 -7.43
C VAL A 254 -11.45 11.73 -8.34
N LEU A 255 -12.64 11.42 -7.82
CA LEU A 255 -13.90 11.43 -8.53
C LEU A 255 -14.87 12.47 -7.94
N LYS A 256 -15.63 13.09 -8.83
CA LYS A 256 -16.68 14.05 -8.50
C LYS A 256 -17.82 13.97 -9.51
N PRO A 257 -19.07 14.32 -9.17
CA PRO A 257 -20.11 14.53 -10.18
C PRO A 257 -19.65 15.56 -11.21
N LEU A 258 -19.81 15.27 -12.51
CA LEU A 258 -19.26 16.11 -13.58
C LEU A 258 -19.78 17.55 -13.52
N ASP A 259 -21.08 17.73 -13.31
CA ASP A 259 -21.73 19.04 -13.17
C ASP A 259 -21.12 19.87 -12.03
N ARG A 260 -20.80 19.21 -10.91
CA ARG A 260 -20.15 19.85 -9.75
C ARG A 260 -18.69 20.15 -9.99
N ALA A 261 -17.96 19.27 -10.68
CA ALA A 261 -16.57 19.53 -11.04
C ALA A 261 -16.46 20.78 -11.95
N LEU A 262 -17.36 20.89 -12.93
CA LEU A 262 -17.43 22.06 -13.81
C LEU A 262 -17.86 23.32 -13.05
N ALA A 263 -18.85 23.23 -12.16
CA ALA A 263 -19.31 24.35 -11.36
C ALA A 263 -18.23 24.91 -10.42
N ASP A 264 -17.41 24.03 -9.85
CA ASP A 264 -16.35 24.40 -8.91
C ASP A 264 -15.04 24.80 -9.62
N GLY A 265 -15.00 24.72 -10.96
CA GLY A 265 -13.83 25.07 -11.77
C GLY A 265 -12.66 24.10 -11.59
N ASP A 266 -12.96 22.83 -11.32
CA ASP A 266 -11.95 21.78 -11.23
C ASP A 266 -11.37 21.47 -12.62
N THR A 267 -10.10 21.08 -12.64
CA THR A 267 -9.52 20.49 -13.85
C THR A 267 -10.07 19.08 -14.02
N VAL A 268 -10.74 18.80 -15.15
CA VAL A 268 -11.27 17.47 -15.47
C VAL A 268 -10.30 16.75 -16.39
N GLU A 269 -9.68 15.66 -15.91
CA GLU A 269 -8.74 14.85 -16.68
C GLU A 269 -9.44 13.89 -17.65
N ALA A 270 -10.60 13.38 -17.25
CA ALA A 270 -11.46 12.50 -18.03
C ALA A 270 -12.88 12.47 -17.45
N VAL A 271 -13.83 11.97 -18.23
CA VAL A 271 -15.22 11.76 -17.82
C VAL A 271 -15.55 10.27 -17.90
N VAL A 272 -15.93 9.67 -16.78
CA VAL A 272 -16.49 8.32 -16.72
C VAL A 272 -17.98 8.41 -17.06
N LEU A 273 -18.37 7.83 -18.19
CA LEU A 273 -19.74 7.86 -18.68
C LEU A 273 -20.59 6.77 -18.03
N ALA A 274 -20.04 5.56 -17.91
CA ALA A 274 -20.73 4.45 -17.26
C ALA A 274 -19.76 3.44 -16.69
N THR A 275 -20.27 2.69 -15.70
CA THR A 275 -19.61 1.53 -15.11
C THR A 275 -20.61 0.40 -14.95
N ALA A 276 -20.17 -0.83 -15.22
CA ALA A 276 -20.93 -2.04 -14.94
C ALA A 276 -20.07 -3.02 -14.13
N VAL A 277 -20.73 -3.77 -13.25
CA VAL A 277 -20.13 -4.82 -12.43
C VAL A 277 -21.09 -5.99 -12.36
N ASN A 278 -20.60 -7.22 -12.56
CA ASN A 278 -21.37 -8.44 -12.38
C ASN A 278 -20.51 -9.55 -11.75
N ASN A 279 -21.08 -10.76 -11.64
CA ASN A 279 -20.32 -11.95 -11.27
C ASN A 279 -20.69 -13.14 -12.19
N ASP A 280 -19.69 -13.95 -12.52
CA ASP A 280 -19.85 -15.14 -13.37
C ASP A 280 -20.79 -16.21 -12.79
N GLY A 281 -20.96 -16.27 -11.47
CA GLY A 281 -21.70 -17.34 -10.80
C GLY A 281 -21.12 -18.72 -11.09
N ASP A 282 -21.99 -19.68 -11.41
CA ASP A 282 -21.64 -21.06 -11.78
C ASP A 282 -21.45 -21.25 -13.30
N SER A 283 -21.49 -20.19 -14.10
CA SER A 283 -21.34 -20.22 -15.57
C SER A 283 -19.89 -20.40 -16.02
N LYS A 284 -19.10 -21.18 -15.28
CA LYS A 284 -17.67 -21.44 -15.47
C LYS A 284 -17.30 -22.81 -14.93
N THR A 285 -16.26 -23.42 -15.49
CA THR A 285 -15.89 -24.80 -15.20
C THR A 285 -15.20 -25.00 -13.84
N ALA A 286 -14.69 -23.92 -13.24
CA ALA A 286 -14.06 -23.93 -11.92
C ALA A 286 -14.11 -22.51 -11.31
N TYR A 287 -13.92 -22.40 -10.00
CA TYR A 287 -13.95 -21.12 -9.28
C TYR A 287 -13.07 -20.02 -9.92
N ALA A 288 -11.83 -20.38 -10.28
CA ALA A 288 -10.84 -19.47 -10.86
C ALA A 288 -10.86 -19.43 -12.40
N ALA A 289 -11.74 -20.18 -13.06
CA ALA A 289 -11.85 -20.13 -14.51
C ALA A 289 -12.58 -18.86 -14.96
N PRO A 290 -12.17 -18.20 -16.06
CA PRO A 290 -12.92 -17.09 -16.62
C PRO A 290 -14.23 -17.58 -17.26
N SER A 291 -15.25 -16.71 -17.30
CA SER A 291 -16.50 -16.94 -18.06
C SER A 291 -16.65 -15.93 -19.20
N ALA A 292 -16.75 -16.42 -20.44
CA ALA A 292 -17.08 -15.55 -21.58
C ALA A 292 -18.46 -14.90 -21.40
N VAL A 293 -19.44 -15.63 -20.88
CA VAL A 293 -20.82 -15.14 -20.70
C VAL A 293 -20.87 -13.98 -19.71
N GLY A 294 -20.17 -14.09 -18.57
CA GLY A 294 -20.09 -13.00 -17.59
C GLY A 294 -19.39 -11.76 -18.15
N GLN A 295 -18.34 -11.95 -18.96
CA GLN A 295 -17.62 -10.87 -19.62
C GLN A 295 -18.46 -10.18 -20.70
N GLU A 296 -19.13 -10.95 -21.57
CA GLU A 296 -20.08 -10.43 -22.56
C GLU A 296 -21.16 -9.58 -21.89
N ALA A 297 -21.74 -10.09 -20.79
CA ALA A 297 -22.78 -9.41 -20.05
C ALA A 297 -22.33 -8.09 -19.41
N VAL A 298 -21.13 -8.02 -18.81
CA VAL A 298 -20.66 -6.78 -18.17
C VAL A 298 -20.34 -5.70 -19.22
N VAL A 299 -19.78 -6.09 -20.37
CA VAL A 299 -19.50 -5.16 -21.48
C VAL A 299 -20.81 -4.62 -22.05
N ALA A 300 -21.79 -5.49 -22.32
CA ALA A 300 -23.11 -5.08 -22.80
C ALA A 300 -23.81 -4.13 -21.81
N GLN A 301 -23.79 -4.45 -20.51
CA GLN A 301 -24.38 -3.60 -19.47
C GLN A 301 -23.74 -2.21 -19.41
N ALA A 302 -22.41 -2.11 -19.55
CA ALA A 302 -21.72 -0.83 -19.56
C ALA A 302 -22.10 0.00 -20.80
N LEU A 303 -22.15 -0.62 -21.98
CA LEU A 303 -22.59 0.03 -23.22
C LEU A 303 -24.02 0.53 -23.11
N ASP A 304 -24.94 -0.29 -22.62
CA ASP A 304 -26.35 0.06 -22.40
C ASP A 304 -26.52 1.18 -21.35
N ALA A 305 -25.66 1.19 -20.33
CA ALA A 305 -25.67 2.23 -19.29
C ALA A 305 -25.08 3.57 -19.77
N ALA A 306 -24.13 3.53 -20.71
CA ALA A 306 -23.55 4.71 -21.35
C ALA A 306 -24.44 5.28 -22.46
N ASP A 307 -25.31 4.45 -23.05
CA ASP A 307 -26.16 4.81 -24.19
C ASP A 307 -25.35 5.32 -25.39
N ILE A 308 -24.25 4.61 -25.71
CA ILE A 308 -23.34 4.93 -26.83
C ILE A 308 -23.23 3.78 -27.83
N ASP A 309 -22.90 4.11 -29.08
CA ASP A 309 -22.51 3.12 -30.08
C ASP A 309 -21.07 2.65 -29.82
N CYS A 310 -20.88 1.34 -29.65
CA CYS A 310 -19.54 0.75 -29.49
C CYS A 310 -18.65 0.97 -30.72
N GLY A 311 -19.26 1.25 -31.89
CA GLY A 311 -18.61 1.75 -33.10
C GLY A 311 -17.78 3.01 -32.88
N GLN A 312 -18.00 3.77 -31.81
CA GLN A 312 -17.27 5.00 -31.48
C GLN A 312 -16.09 4.76 -30.51
N ILE A 313 -16.05 3.61 -29.84
CA ILE A 313 -14.97 3.26 -28.90
C ILE A 313 -13.73 2.87 -29.71
N GLY A 314 -12.67 3.67 -29.65
CA GLY A 314 -11.45 3.44 -30.42
C GLY A 314 -10.32 2.78 -29.64
N TYR A 315 -10.47 2.60 -28.32
CA TYR A 315 -9.48 1.94 -27.47
C TYR A 315 -10.14 1.16 -26.33
N VAL A 316 -9.69 -0.07 -26.11
CA VAL A 316 -10.03 -0.84 -24.90
C VAL A 316 -8.74 -1.19 -24.16
N GLU A 317 -8.61 -0.67 -22.95
CA GLU A 317 -7.67 -1.16 -21.96
C GLU A 317 -8.22 -2.46 -21.37
N THR A 318 -7.73 -3.58 -21.86
CA THR A 318 -8.18 -4.92 -21.47
C THR A 318 -7.66 -5.32 -20.10
N HIS A 319 -8.29 -6.34 -19.50
CA HIS A 319 -7.69 -7.04 -18.38
C HIS A 319 -6.37 -7.69 -18.81
N GLY A 320 -6.33 -8.33 -19.99
CA GLY A 320 -5.13 -8.62 -20.77
C GLY A 320 -3.99 -9.21 -19.95
N THR A 321 -4.09 -10.50 -19.61
CA THR A 321 -3.19 -11.16 -18.65
C THR A 321 -1.99 -11.83 -19.29
N GLY A 322 -1.97 -11.98 -20.62
CA GLY A 322 -0.95 -12.76 -21.30
C GLY A 322 -1.12 -14.26 -21.11
N THR A 323 -2.29 -14.71 -20.64
CA THR A 323 -2.54 -16.13 -20.39
C THR A 323 -3.06 -16.82 -21.65
N PHE A 324 -2.59 -18.03 -21.89
CA PHE A 324 -2.95 -18.84 -23.06
C PHE A 324 -4.45 -19.08 -23.27
N LYS A 325 -5.24 -19.07 -22.17
CA LYS A 325 -6.70 -19.24 -22.22
C LYS A 325 -7.47 -17.94 -21.98
N GLY A 326 -6.99 -17.08 -21.06
CA GLY A 326 -7.73 -15.87 -20.68
C GLY A 326 -7.81 -14.87 -21.82
N ASP A 327 -6.70 -14.63 -22.52
CA ASP A 327 -6.63 -13.64 -23.59
C ASP A 327 -7.61 -13.96 -24.75
N PRO A 328 -7.69 -15.20 -25.29
CA PRO A 328 -8.73 -15.53 -26.27
C PRO A 328 -10.17 -15.39 -25.75
N ILE A 329 -10.43 -15.73 -24.48
CA ILE A 329 -11.78 -15.63 -23.90
C ILE A 329 -12.21 -14.16 -23.77
N GLU A 330 -11.30 -13.29 -23.33
CA GLU A 330 -11.57 -11.85 -23.23
C GLU A 330 -11.78 -11.22 -24.61
N PHE A 331 -10.95 -11.58 -25.59
CA PHE A 331 -11.11 -11.15 -26.96
C PHE A 331 -12.46 -11.58 -27.54
N ASP A 332 -12.81 -12.86 -27.42
CA ASP A 332 -14.06 -13.41 -27.97
C ASP A 332 -15.29 -12.74 -27.32
N ALA A 333 -15.24 -12.47 -26.01
CA ALA A 333 -16.32 -11.80 -25.31
C ALA A 333 -16.52 -10.35 -25.81
N LEU A 334 -15.43 -9.59 -25.98
CA LEU A 334 -15.48 -8.26 -26.56
C LEU A 334 -15.99 -8.30 -28.01
N ASP A 335 -15.45 -9.20 -28.84
CA ASP A 335 -15.77 -9.32 -30.27
C ASP A 335 -17.26 -9.61 -30.47
N ARG A 336 -17.81 -10.57 -29.72
CA ARG A 336 -19.23 -10.93 -29.82
C ARG A 336 -20.16 -9.77 -29.47
N VAL A 337 -19.87 -9.03 -28.40
CA VAL A 337 -20.70 -7.90 -28.00
C VAL A 337 -20.62 -6.77 -29.03
N TYR A 338 -19.42 -6.44 -29.50
CA TYR A 338 -19.23 -5.34 -30.45
C TYR A 338 -19.79 -5.69 -31.83
N ARG A 339 -19.50 -6.87 -32.40
CA ARG A 339 -20.06 -7.29 -33.70
C ARG A 339 -21.57 -7.42 -33.71
N GLY A 340 -22.18 -7.68 -32.55
CA GLY A 340 -23.63 -7.67 -32.39
C GLY A 340 -24.25 -6.26 -32.50
N ARG A 341 -23.44 -5.20 -32.48
CA ARG A 341 -23.86 -3.80 -32.40
C ARG A 341 -23.25 -2.90 -33.49
N THR A 342 -22.13 -3.29 -34.10
CA THR A 342 -21.48 -2.55 -35.18
C THR A 342 -20.88 -3.49 -36.24
N ASP A 343 -20.94 -3.08 -37.51
CA ASP A 343 -20.32 -3.79 -38.64
C ASP A 343 -18.88 -3.32 -38.93
N ARG A 344 -18.37 -2.34 -38.17
CA ARG A 344 -17.01 -1.82 -38.36
C ARG A 344 -15.96 -2.85 -37.91
N THR A 345 -14.89 -2.99 -38.69
CA THR A 345 -13.74 -3.86 -38.37
C THR A 345 -12.44 -3.06 -38.26
N GLY A 346 -11.47 -3.60 -37.52
CA GLY A 346 -10.10 -3.08 -37.43
C GLY A 346 -9.96 -1.61 -37.00
N TYR A 347 -10.90 -1.08 -36.21
CA TYR A 347 -10.94 0.34 -35.83
C TYR A 347 -10.61 0.60 -34.35
N CYS A 348 -10.76 -0.40 -33.48
CA CYS A 348 -10.56 -0.26 -32.04
C CYS A 348 -9.25 -0.95 -31.61
N ALA A 349 -8.34 -0.20 -31.00
CA ALA A 349 -7.11 -0.78 -30.46
C ALA A 349 -7.37 -1.53 -29.15
N LEU A 350 -6.65 -2.62 -28.92
CA LEU A 350 -6.56 -3.30 -27.62
C LEU A 350 -5.22 -3.00 -26.96
N GLY A 351 -5.25 -2.61 -25.69
CA GLY A 351 -4.07 -2.38 -24.86
C GLY A 351 -4.14 -3.11 -23.52
N SER A 352 -3.01 -3.19 -22.83
CA SER A 352 -2.92 -3.63 -21.43
C SER A 352 -1.63 -3.13 -20.79
N ALA A 353 -1.77 -2.38 -19.69
CA ALA A 353 -0.69 -1.93 -18.83
C ALA A 353 0.15 -3.10 -18.28
N LYS A 354 -0.42 -4.29 -18.14
CA LYS A 354 0.29 -5.46 -17.58
C LYS A 354 1.48 -5.89 -18.42
N ALA A 355 1.43 -5.63 -19.73
CA ALA A 355 2.56 -5.85 -20.62
C ALA A 355 3.79 -5.00 -20.25
N ASN A 356 3.57 -3.79 -19.72
CA ASN A 356 4.63 -2.88 -19.29
C ASN A 356 5.11 -3.19 -17.87
N ILE A 357 4.17 -3.33 -16.92
CA ILE A 357 4.46 -3.29 -15.47
C ILE A 357 4.10 -4.57 -14.72
N GLY A 358 3.77 -5.66 -15.42
CA GLY A 358 3.26 -6.88 -14.79
C GLY A 358 1.86 -6.71 -14.19
N HIS A 359 1.40 -7.73 -13.49
CA HIS A 359 0.08 -7.77 -12.86
C HIS A 359 0.18 -7.37 -11.40
N LEU A 360 -0.30 -6.18 -11.07
CA LEU A 360 -0.35 -5.61 -9.72
C LEU A 360 -1.54 -6.16 -8.90
N ASP A 361 -1.85 -7.44 -9.08
CA ASP A 361 -2.93 -8.14 -8.38
C ASP A 361 -4.25 -7.33 -8.24
N SER A 362 -4.82 -7.16 -7.03
CA SER A 362 -6.00 -6.32 -6.76
C SER A 362 -5.82 -4.85 -7.15
N GLY A 363 -4.58 -4.37 -7.19
CA GLY A 363 -4.22 -3.02 -7.64
C GLY A 363 -4.03 -2.86 -9.16
N ALA A 364 -4.25 -3.89 -9.96
CA ALA A 364 -3.96 -3.87 -11.40
C ALA A 364 -4.89 -2.98 -12.23
N ALA A 365 -6.07 -2.62 -11.73
CA ALA A 365 -7.09 -1.98 -12.54
C ALA A 365 -6.88 -0.46 -12.70
N LEU A 366 -6.44 0.25 -11.65
CA LEU A 366 -6.25 1.70 -11.69
C LEU A 366 -5.10 2.16 -12.61
N PRO A 367 -3.93 1.47 -12.67
CA PRO A 367 -2.89 1.82 -13.64
C PRO A 367 -3.38 1.74 -15.10
N GLY A 368 -4.17 0.72 -15.43
CA GLY A 368 -4.81 0.60 -16.75
C GLY A 368 -5.77 1.76 -17.05
N LEU A 369 -6.60 2.15 -16.08
CA LEU A 369 -7.45 3.34 -16.22
C LEU A 369 -6.63 4.61 -16.45
N ILE A 370 -5.56 4.83 -15.69
CA ILE A 370 -4.70 6.01 -15.82
C ILE A 370 -3.99 6.01 -17.18
N ARG A 371 -3.56 4.84 -17.68
CA ARG A 371 -3.06 4.71 -19.05
C ARG A 371 -4.13 5.10 -20.08
N ALA A 372 -5.36 4.62 -19.96
CA ALA A 372 -6.46 4.95 -20.86
C ALA A 372 -6.78 6.46 -20.86
N ILE A 373 -6.73 7.11 -19.69
CA ILE A 373 -6.84 8.57 -19.58
C ILE A 373 -5.70 9.25 -20.35
N GLY A 374 -4.46 8.78 -20.20
CA GLY A 374 -3.32 9.27 -20.99
C GLY A 374 -3.53 9.12 -22.50
N VAL A 375 -4.01 7.96 -22.96
CA VAL A 375 -4.32 7.70 -24.38
C VAL A 375 -5.32 8.73 -24.92
N LEU A 376 -6.38 9.01 -24.16
CA LEU A 376 -7.39 10.00 -24.52
C LEU A 376 -6.80 11.41 -24.59
N LYS A 377 -6.12 11.85 -23.51
CA LYS A 377 -5.57 13.21 -23.35
C LYS A 377 -4.54 13.54 -24.42
N HIS A 378 -3.64 12.59 -24.73
CA HIS A 378 -2.59 12.81 -25.71
C HIS A 378 -3.02 12.49 -27.14
N GLY A 379 -4.17 11.84 -27.34
CA GLY A 379 -4.64 11.48 -28.66
C GLY A 379 -3.69 10.54 -29.39
N VAL A 380 -3.06 9.62 -28.66
CA VAL A 380 -2.11 8.66 -29.21
C VAL A 380 -2.37 7.30 -28.60
N ILE A 381 -2.45 6.26 -29.44
CA ILE A 381 -2.53 4.87 -29.02
C ILE A 381 -1.11 4.32 -28.91
N PRO A 382 -0.60 3.98 -27.71
CA PRO A 382 0.72 3.41 -27.50
C PRO A 382 0.81 1.97 -28.04
N PRO A 383 2.02 1.45 -28.28
CA PRO A 383 2.19 0.04 -28.61
C PRO A 383 1.76 -0.88 -27.46
N LEU A 384 1.35 -2.10 -27.81
CA LEU A 384 1.25 -3.20 -26.86
C LEU A 384 2.66 -3.70 -26.55
N ALA A 385 3.16 -3.37 -25.36
CA ALA A 385 4.57 -3.61 -25.00
C ALA A 385 4.94 -5.09 -25.12
N GLY A 386 6.13 -5.38 -25.66
CA GLY A 386 6.64 -6.75 -25.81
C GLY A 386 5.86 -7.63 -26.80
N HIS A 387 4.89 -7.08 -27.54
CA HIS A 387 4.15 -7.80 -28.58
C HIS A 387 5.03 -8.03 -29.81
N THR A 388 4.94 -9.22 -30.39
CA THR A 388 5.75 -9.66 -31.54
C THR A 388 4.89 -10.21 -32.67
N ALA A 389 3.89 -11.05 -32.36
CA ALA A 389 2.98 -11.62 -33.33
C ALA A 389 1.62 -11.91 -32.68
N PRO A 390 0.50 -11.69 -33.38
CA PRO A 390 -0.82 -11.96 -32.82
C PRO A 390 -1.01 -13.44 -32.51
N ASN A 391 -1.71 -13.73 -31.41
CA ASN A 391 -2.13 -15.08 -31.08
C ASN A 391 -3.08 -15.60 -32.19
N PRO A 392 -2.77 -16.74 -32.85
CA PRO A 392 -3.54 -17.23 -34.00
C PRO A 392 -4.97 -17.68 -33.66
N ARG A 393 -5.32 -17.71 -32.37
CA ARG A 393 -6.70 -17.96 -31.91
C ARG A 393 -7.59 -16.73 -31.98
N LEU A 394 -7.02 -15.54 -32.11
CA LEU A 394 -7.77 -14.30 -32.17
C LEU A 394 -8.19 -14.04 -33.61
N ASN A 395 -9.49 -13.97 -33.87
CA ASN A 395 -9.99 -13.60 -35.20
C ASN A 395 -9.90 -12.08 -35.42
N LEU A 396 -8.70 -11.55 -35.60
CA LEU A 396 -8.48 -10.11 -35.79
C LEU A 396 -8.97 -9.57 -37.14
N VAL A 397 -9.08 -10.42 -38.16
CA VAL A 397 -9.40 -9.97 -39.54
C VAL A 397 -10.83 -9.44 -39.63
N ASP A 398 -11.77 -10.17 -39.02
CA ASP A 398 -13.19 -9.83 -39.09
C ASP A 398 -13.70 -9.14 -37.81
N SER A 399 -12.82 -8.85 -36.84
CA SER A 399 -13.21 -8.20 -35.59
C SER A 399 -13.12 -6.67 -35.67
N PRO A 400 -13.80 -5.95 -34.77
CA PRO A 400 -13.58 -4.54 -34.49
C PRO A 400 -12.14 -4.18 -34.13
N PHE A 401 -11.35 -5.17 -33.70
CA PHE A 401 -10.16 -4.95 -32.89
C PHE A 401 -8.85 -5.14 -33.65
N TYR A 402 -7.83 -4.36 -33.27
CA TYR A 402 -6.45 -4.57 -33.71
C TYR A 402 -5.47 -4.43 -32.55
N LEU A 403 -4.27 -5.01 -32.71
CA LEU A 403 -3.18 -4.93 -31.73
C LEU A 403 -2.17 -3.87 -32.20
N PRO A 404 -1.92 -2.79 -31.43
CA PRO A 404 -0.97 -1.75 -31.83
C PRO A 404 0.47 -2.22 -31.67
N ASP A 405 1.24 -2.21 -32.75
CA ASP A 405 2.67 -2.57 -32.80
C ASP A 405 3.61 -1.38 -32.57
N ARG A 406 3.10 -0.16 -32.71
CA ARG A 406 3.82 1.11 -32.54
C ARG A 406 2.85 2.19 -32.06
N ALA A 407 3.39 3.28 -31.50
CA ALA A 407 2.60 4.46 -31.17
C ALA A 407 1.97 5.06 -32.44
N ARG A 408 0.68 5.37 -32.40
CA ARG A 408 -0.06 5.94 -33.54
C ARG A 408 -1.00 7.07 -33.07
N PRO A 409 -1.09 8.20 -33.78
CA PRO A 409 -2.09 9.23 -33.50
C PRO A 409 -3.51 8.64 -33.56
N TRP A 410 -4.36 9.08 -32.63
CA TRP A 410 -5.79 8.80 -32.60
C TRP A 410 -6.53 9.98 -33.26
N PRO A 411 -7.15 9.78 -34.44
CA PRO A 411 -7.86 10.85 -35.16
C PRO A 411 -8.90 11.61 -34.32
N GLU A 412 -9.09 12.89 -34.60
CA GLU A 412 -9.99 13.82 -33.88
C GLU A 412 -11.40 13.94 -34.48
N GLU A 413 -11.76 13.04 -35.41
CA GLU A 413 -13.01 13.16 -36.17
C GLU A 413 -14.28 12.99 -35.32
N GLN A 414 -14.15 12.36 -34.14
CA GLN A 414 -15.22 12.20 -33.15
C GLN A 414 -14.63 12.28 -31.73
N PRO A 415 -15.45 12.57 -30.70
CA PRO A 415 -15.03 12.44 -29.31
C PRO A 415 -14.38 11.08 -29.08
N ARG A 416 -13.14 11.08 -28.60
CA ARG A 416 -12.40 9.85 -28.33
C ARG A 416 -13.08 9.14 -27.16
N LEU A 417 -13.52 7.91 -27.40
CA LEU A 417 -14.13 7.04 -26.40
C LEU A 417 -13.22 5.84 -26.16
N ALA A 418 -12.91 5.59 -24.89
CA ALA A 418 -12.15 4.44 -24.45
C ALA A 418 -12.98 3.60 -23.47
N ALA A 419 -12.58 2.34 -23.31
CA ALA A 419 -13.10 1.48 -22.27
C ALA A 419 -11.98 0.80 -21.47
N VAL A 420 -12.30 0.36 -20.25
CA VAL A 420 -11.38 -0.33 -19.35
C VAL A 420 -12.06 -1.55 -18.76
N THR A 421 -11.41 -2.71 -18.85
CA THR A 421 -11.91 -4.00 -18.32
C THR A 421 -11.08 -4.48 -17.14
N GLY A 422 -11.74 -4.95 -16.08
CA GLY A 422 -11.11 -5.62 -14.94
C GLY A 422 -11.84 -6.90 -14.60
N LEU A 423 -11.13 -8.04 -14.58
CA LEU A 423 -11.70 -9.36 -14.37
C LEU A 423 -11.07 -10.00 -13.13
N GLY A 424 -11.84 -10.15 -12.06
CA GLY A 424 -11.35 -10.70 -10.80
C GLY A 424 -11.39 -12.23 -10.78
N VAL A 425 -10.36 -12.86 -10.19
CA VAL A 425 -10.46 -14.27 -9.79
C VAL A 425 -11.65 -14.44 -8.85
N GLY A 426 -12.44 -15.50 -9.04
CA GLY A 426 -13.76 -15.64 -8.40
C GLY A 426 -14.92 -15.11 -9.25
N GLY A 427 -14.63 -14.38 -10.33
CA GLY A 427 -15.57 -14.05 -11.40
C GLY A 427 -16.26 -12.70 -11.29
N THR A 428 -15.82 -11.82 -10.39
CA THR A 428 -16.36 -10.44 -10.34
C THR A 428 -15.74 -9.62 -11.46
N ASN A 429 -16.55 -9.28 -12.46
CA ASN A 429 -16.11 -8.51 -13.63
C ASN A 429 -16.55 -7.07 -13.51
N ALA A 430 -15.74 -6.15 -14.06
CA ALA A 430 -16.05 -4.74 -14.15
C ALA A 430 -15.65 -4.20 -15.53
N HIS A 431 -16.49 -3.32 -16.08
CA HIS A 431 -16.23 -2.61 -17.33
C HIS A 431 -16.62 -1.14 -17.18
N LEU A 432 -15.77 -0.25 -17.66
CA LEU A 432 -15.90 1.20 -17.53
C LEU A 432 -15.73 1.85 -18.90
N ILE A 433 -16.56 2.85 -19.22
CA ILE A 433 -16.47 3.64 -20.45
C ILE A 433 -16.15 5.10 -20.08
N LEU A 434 -15.18 5.69 -20.79
CA LEU A 434 -14.70 7.04 -20.52
C LEU A 434 -14.38 7.84 -21.78
N THR A 435 -14.39 9.16 -21.64
CA THR A 435 -14.03 10.14 -22.69
C THR A 435 -13.32 11.35 -22.09
N LEU A 436 -12.93 12.31 -22.92
CA LEU A 436 -12.47 13.63 -22.48
C LEU A 436 -13.67 14.52 -22.14
N PRO A 437 -13.53 15.49 -21.23
CA PRO A 437 -14.54 16.53 -21.08
C PRO A 437 -14.73 17.27 -22.41
N GLU A 438 -15.96 17.69 -22.71
CA GLU A 438 -16.18 18.66 -23.78
C GLU A 438 -15.33 19.91 -23.51
N GLU A 439 -14.86 20.59 -24.56
CA GLU A 439 -14.14 21.86 -24.40
C GLU A 439 -15.06 22.93 -23.82
N VAL A 440 -15.10 23.01 -22.49
CA VAL A 440 -15.79 24.08 -21.78
C VAL A 440 -14.82 25.25 -21.68
N THR A 441 -15.13 26.36 -22.35
CA THR A 441 -14.39 27.60 -22.12
C THR A 441 -14.56 27.98 -20.64
N PRO A 442 -13.47 28.06 -19.85
CA PRO A 442 -13.60 28.34 -18.42
C PRO A 442 -14.31 29.67 -18.21
N VAL A 443 -15.43 29.67 -17.50
CA VAL A 443 -16.12 30.91 -17.10
C VAL A 443 -15.28 31.57 -16.01
N ARG A 444 -14.28 32.36 -16.41
CA ARG A 444 -13.44 33.09 -15.45
C ARG A 444 -14.24 34.23 -14.82
N PRO A 445 -14.33 34.33 -13.48
CA PRO A 445 -14.93 35.50 -12.85
C PRO A 445 -14.17 36.77 -13.26
N ARG A 446 -14.93 37.81 -13.64
CA ARG A 446 -14.43 39.01 -14.34
C ARG A 446 -13.48 39.92 -13.54
N ARG A 447 -13.31 39.71 -12.23
CA ARG A 447 -12.36 40.41 -11.36
C ARG A 447 -11.97 39.55 -10.17
N ARG A 448 -10.68 39.30 -10.00
CA ARG A 448 -10.13 38.63 -8.81
C ARG A 448 -9.47 39.66 -7.88
N THR A 449 -9.61 39.45 -6.58
CA THR A 449 -8.85 40.21 -5.59
C THR A 449 -7.41 39.70 -5.63
N PRO A 450 -6.40 40.57 -5.81
CA PRO A 450 -5.00 40.14 -5.78
C PRO A 450 -4.66 39.48 -4.43
N PRO A 451 -3.89 38.39 -4.44
CA PRO A 451 -3.41 37.77 -3.20
C PRO A 451 -2.40 38.69 -2.51
N THR A 452 -2.28 38.57 -1.19
CA THR A 452 -1.27 39.30 -0.40
C THR A 452 0.00 38.49 -0.15
N PHE A 453 -0.10 37.16 -0.21
CA PHE A 453 1.02 36.23 -0.13
C PHE A 453 0.67 34.86 -0.72
N LEU A 454 1.71 34.05 -1.00
CA LEU A 454 1.59 32.63 -1.33
C LEU A 454 1.97 31.77 -0.11
N PRO A 455 1.07 30.93 0.42
CA PRO A 455 1.38 30.02 1.53
C PRO A 455 2.03 28.72 1.04
N LEU A 456 3.11 28.31 1.72
CA LEU A 456 3.70 26.98 1.65
C LEU A 456 3.86 26.43 3.07
N SER A 457 3.87 25.10 3.22
CA SER A 457 4.15 24.47 4.50
C SER A 457 4.65 23.05 4.35
N ALA A 458 5.51 22.60 5.26
CA ALA A 458 5.97 21.23 5.33
C ALA A 458 6.10 20.71 6.77
N ALA A 459 6.20 19.39 6.92
CA ALA A 459 6.32 18.74 8.24
C ALA A 459 7.69 18.97 8.88
N THR A 460 8.74 19.20 8.08
CA THR A 460 10.09 19.51 8.55
C THR A 460 10.67 20.73 7.82
N PRO A 461 11.68 21.41 8.39
CA PRO A 461 12.37 22.52 7.73
C PRO A 461 13.01 22.12 6.39
N GLU A 462 13.62 20.94 6.31
CA GLU A 462 14.29 20.42 5.12
C GLU A 462 13.28 20.20 3.99
N THR A 463 12.11 19.66 4.33
CA THR A 463 11.04 19.43 3.36
C THR A 463 10.43 20.74 2.87
N LEU A 464 10.41 21.78 3.72
CA LEU A 464 9.95 23.11 3.32
C LEU A 464 10.89 23.74 2.28
N VAL A 465 12.20 23.53 2.41
CA VAL A 465 13.21 23.96 1.42
C VAL A 465 13.06 23.16 0.11
N ALA A 466 12.86 21.84 0.20
CA ALA A 466 12.60 21.02 -0.98
C ALA A 466 11.34 21.49 -1.73
N LEU A 467 10.24 21.71 -1.00
CA LEU A 467 8.99 22.23 -1.56
C LEU A 467 9.20 23.61 -2.19
N ALA A 468 9.92 24.51 -1.53
CA ALA A 468 10.24 25.83 -2.08
C ALA A 468 11.04 25.72 -3.40
N THR A 469 11.92 24.74 -3.51
CA THR A 469 12.72 24.49 -4.72
C THR A 469 11.84 24.00 -5.87
N ASP A 470 10.96 23.02 -5.63
CA ASP A 470 10.02 22.51 -6.63
C ASP A 470 9.08 23.63 -7.13
N TRP A 471 8.63 24.50 -6.22
CA TRP A 471 7.82 25.66 -6.55
C TRP A 471 8.59 26.71 -7.34
N LEU A 472 9.86 26.94 -7.04
CA LEU A 472 10.71 27.87 -7.79
C LEU A 472 10.89 27.40 -9.23
N GLU A 473 11.15 26.11 -9.44
CA GLU A 473 11.24 25.49 -10.76
C GLU A 473 9.92 25.67 -11.54
N TYR A 474 8.80 25.25 -10.93
CA TYR A 474 7.47 25.37 -11.53
C TYR A 474 7.12 26.81 -11.93
N LEU A 475 7.34 27.79 -11.04
CA LEU A 475 7.03 29.20 -11.31
C LEU A 475 7.99 29.84 -12.33
N THR A 476 9.17 29.26 -12.53
CA THR A 476 10.14 29.72 -13.54
C THR A 476 9.77 29.20 -14.94
N GLU A 477 9.30 27.95 -15.03
CA GLU A 477 8.85 27.34 -16.28
C GLU A 477 7.46 27.83 -16.73
N ALA A 478 6.65 28.33 -15.80
CA ALA A 478 5.36 28.93 -16.12
C ALA A 478 5.55 30.10 -17.12
N PRO A 479 4.78 30.14 -18.24
CA PRO A 479 4.91 31.21 -19.22
C PRO A 479 4.83 32.58 -18.53
N THR A 480 5.88 33.40 -18.63
CA THR A 480 6.02 34.69 -17.92
C THR A 480 4.97 35.75 -18.31
N GLN A 481 4.05 35.41 -19.23
CA GLN A 481 2.90 36.21 -19.62
C GLN A 481 1.62 35.64 -18.98
N VAL A 482 1.49 35.75 -17.66
CA VAL A 482 0.23 35.45 -16.98
C VAL A 482 -0.27 36.64 -16.17
N ALA A 483 -1.48 37.07 -16.50
CA ALA A 483 -2.20 38.15 -15.82
C ALA A 483 -2.29 37.92 -14.30
N ALA A 484 -2.44 39.01 -13.53
CA ALA A 484 -2.64 38.99 -12.07
C ALA A 484 -3.74 38.00 -11.61
N ASP A 485 -4.67 37.65 -12.50
CA ASP A 485 -5.71 36.66 -12.26
C ASP A 485 -5.16 35.25 -11.95
N VAL A 486 -4.06 34.80 -12.56
CA VAL A 486 -3.52 33.45 -12.31
C VAL A 486 -2.75 33.38 -11.00
N ALA A 487 -2.07 34.45 -10.59
CA ALA A 487 -1.48 34.52 -9.26
C ALA A 487 -2.55 34.29 -8.17
N ALA A 488 -3.72 34.90 -8.31
CA ALA A 488 -4.83 34.68 -7.38
C ALA A 488 -5.28 33.21 -7.29
N ASP A 489 -5.33 32.47 -8.41
CA ASP A 489 -5.69 31.04 -8.41
C ASP A 489 -4.62 30.15 -7.81
N VAL A 490 -3.34 30.48 -8.06
CA VAL A 490 -2.20 29.77 -7.46
C VAL A 490 -2.25 29.91 -5.95
N ALA A 491 -2.37 31.13 -5.44
CA ALA A 491 -2.44 31.39 -3.99
C ALA A 491 -3.70 30.78 -3.36
N ALA A 492 -4.86 30.85 -4.04
CA ALA A 492 -6.10 30.25 -3.54
C ALA A 492 -6.01 28.72 -3.49
N THR A 493 -5.44 28.07 -4.51
CA THR A 493 -5.23 26.62 -4.52
C THR A 493 -4.22 26.20 -3.45
N ALA A 494 -3.13 26.96 -3.27
CA ALA A 494 -2.13 26.70 -2.23
C ALA A 494 -2.69 26.88 -0.81
N GLY A 495 -3.55 27.87 -0.60
CA GLY A 495 -4.17 28.14 0.70
C GLY A 495 -5.32 27.20 1.02
N ALA A 496 -6.37 27.19 0.20
CA ALA A 496 -7.58 26.41 0.47
C ALA A 496 -7.46 24.93 0.08
N GLY A 497 -6.51 24.59 -0.78
CA GLY A 497 -6.39 23.27 -1.39
C GLY A 497 -5.26 22.39 -0.86
N ARG A 498 -4.57 22.83 0.19
CA ARG A 498 -3.47 22.10 0.83
C ARG A 498 -3.71 21.99 2.34
N ARG A 499 -3.20 20.90 2.91
CA ARG A 499 -3.05 20.82 4.35
C ARG A 499 -1.89 21.71 4.79
N HIS A 500 -2.09 22.49 5.85
CA HIS A 500 -1.02 23.33 6.39
C HIS A 500 -0.28 22.64 7.52
N HIS A 501 0.99 22.30 7.26
CA HIS A 501 1.89 21.67 8.21
C HIS A 501 2.51 22.69 9.19
N ARG A 502 3.36 22.18 10.08
CA ARG A 502 3.97 22.93 11.18
C ARG A 502 4.92 24.02 10.70
N HIS A 503 5.84 23.70 9.80
CA HIS A 503 6.78 24.69 9.27
C HIS A 503 6.11 25.40 8.11
N ARG A 504 5.98 26.72 8.22
CA ARG A 504 5.19 27.54 7.30
C ARG A 504 6.05 28.64 6.71
N LEU A 505 5.83 28.90 5.43
CA LEU A 505 6.46 29.95 4.63
C LEU A 505 5.37 30.75 3.93
N ALA A 506 5.44 32.07 4.02
CA ALA A 506 4.59 33.00 3.29
C ALA A 506 5.45 33.89 2.40
N LEU A 507 5.29 33.78 1.09
CA LEU A 507 5.98 34.62 0.11
C LEU A 507 5.16 35.89 -0.10
N ILE A 508 5.71 37.03 0.30
CA ILE A 508 5.02 38.32 0.29
C ILE A 508 4.96 38.86 -1.14
N GLY A 509 3.77 39.26 -1.58
CA GLY A 509 3.56 39.80 -2.91
C GLY A 509 2.27 39.30 -3.53
N SER A 510 1.95 39.86 -4.70
CA SER A 510 0.71 39.59 -5.44
C SER A 510 0.97 39.00 -6.83
N THR A 511 2.24 38.84 -7.21
CA THR A 511 2.66 38.38 -8.53
C THR A 511 3.59 37.17 -8.46
N ILE A 512 3.59 36.37 -9.52
CA ILE A 512 4.48 35.21 -9.68
C ILE A 512 5.96 35.63 -9.59
N GLY A 513 6.33 36.79 -10.15
CA GLY A 513 7.70 37.29 -10.12
C GLY A 513 8.19 37.59 -8.71
N GLU A 514 7.36 38.26 -7.89
CA GLU A 514 7.68 38.55 -6.49
C GLU A 514 7.85 37.26 -5.68
N TRP A 515 7.00 36.25 -5.91
CA TRP A 515 7.12 34.96 -5.24
C TRP A 515 8.35 34.17 -5.68
N ARG A 516 8.71 34.22 -6.96
CA ARG A 516 9.94 33.60 -7.47
C ARG A 516 11.17 34.17 -6.79
N ASP A 517 11.24 35.50 -6.68
CA ASP A 517 12.35 36.19 -6.03
C ASP A 517 12.36 35.89 -4.52
N GLY A 518 11.20 35.86 -3.86
CA GLY A 518 11.09 35.47 -2.45
C GLY A 518 11.45 34.01 -2.16
N LEU A 519 11.15 33.08 -3.08
CA LEU A 519 11.58 31.68 -2.99
C LEU A 519 13.10 31.57 -3.11
N ALA A 520 13.71 32.30 -4.06
CA ALA A 520 15.15 32.33 -4.22
C ALA A 520 15.88 32.85 -2.97
N ASP A 521 15.41 33.96 -2.39
CA ASP A 521 15.95 34.52 -1.15
C ASP A 521 15.84 33.50 0.02
N PHE A 522 14.68 32.83 0.15
CA PHE A 522 14.46 31.81 1.19
C PHE A 522 15.40 30.61 1.05
N ILE A 523 15.55 30.09 -0.18
CA ILE A 523 16.42 28.95 -0.46
C ILE A 523 17.90 29.31 -0.21
N ALA A 524 18.29 30.55 -0.51
CA ALA A 524 19.64 31.06 -0.25
C ALA A 524 19.91 31.36 1.24
N GLY A 525 18.87 31.39 2.09
CA GLY A 525 18.98 31.75 3.51
C GLY A 525 19.23 33.25 3.74
N GLU A 526 18.83 34.10 2.80
CA GLU A 526 19.00 35.55 2.89
C GLU A 526 17.91 36.18 3.77
N GLU A 527 18.28 37.14 4.61
CA GLU A 527 17.31 37.97 5.32
C GLU A 527 16.61 38.92 4.33
N SER A 528 15.31 38.77 4.16
CA SER A 528 14.54 39.49 3.14
C SER A 528 13.13 39.81 3.61
N ASP A 529 12.62 40.98 3.23
CA ASP A 529 11.21 41.35 3.45
C ASP A 529 10.25 40.61 2.51
N ARG A 530 10.77 39.88 1.50
CA ARG A 530 9.98 39.14 0.50
C ARG A 530 9.34 37.86 1.03
N TYR A 531 9.71 37.39 2.21
CA TYR A 531 9.06 36.24 2.82
C TYR A 531 8.94 36.38 4.34
N ARG A 532 8.08 35.57 4.94
CA ARG A 532 8.02 35.30 6.38
C ARG A 532 7.99 33.80 6.56
N HIS A 533 8.64 33.27 7.59
CA HIS A 533 8.57 31.85 7.92
C HIS A 533 8.46 31.64 9.43
N GLY A 534 7.98 30.49 9.85
CA GLY A 534 7.80 30.17 11.25
C GLY A 534 7.40 28.72 11.49
N THR A 535 7.35 28.36 12.76
CA THR A 535 6.93 27.04 13.23
C THR A 535 5.65 27.21 14.03
N ALA A 536 4.56 26.65 13.52
CA ALA A 536 3.25 26.72 14.15
C ALA A 536 3.23 26.03 15.52
N GLY A 537 2.62 26.69 16.51
CA GLY A 537 2.30 26.11 17.83
C GLY A 537 0.95 25.39 17.82
N ARG A 538 0.75 24.47 18.78
CA ARG A 538 -0.44 23.59 18.86
C ARG A 538 -1.72 24.29 19.35
N ASP A 539 -1.58 25.38 20.11
CA ASP A 539 -2.66 25.93 20.95
C ASP A 539 -3.34 27.20 20.40
N GLU A 540 -3.08 27.57 19.15
CA GLU A 540 -3.74 28.73 18.56
C GLU A 540 -5.10 28.36 17.93
N ALA A 541 -5.91 27.62 18.69
CA ALA A 541 -7.32 27.40 18.37
C ALA A 541 -8.07 28.74 18.53
N GLY A 542 -8.37 29.36 17.40
CA GLY A 542 -9.09 30.62 17.32
C GLY A 542 -9.98 30.68 16.09
N GLU A 543 -10.84 31.70 16.04
CA GLU A 543 -11.63 31.98 14.84
C GLU A 543 -10.71 32.23 13.63
N PRO A 544 -10.98 31.62 12.45
CA PRO A 544 -10.17 31.86 11.26
C PRO A 544 -10.10 33.34 10.90
N VAL A 545 -8.88 33.87 10.82
CA VAL A 545 -8.62 35.28 10.52
C VAL A 545 -8.49 35.52 9.01
N ALA A 546 -8.61 36.78 8.57
CA ALA A 546 -8.35 37.13 7.18
C ALA A 546 -6.90 36.80 6.77
N PRO A 547 -6.61 36.54 5.47
CA PRO A 547 -5.26 36.22 5.00
C PRO A 547 -4.20 37.23 5.46
N ASN A 548 -3.32 36.78 6.35
CA ASN A 548 -2.21 37.55 6.91
C ASN A 548 -0.98 36.63 7.06
N ALA A 549 0.14 37.04 6.47
CA ALA A 549 1.36 36.22 6.40
C ALA A 549 1.98 35.94 7.78
N GLU A 550 1.99 36.93 8.69
CA GLU A 550 2.52 36.74 10.04
C GLU A 550 1.65 35.79 10.86
N ALA A 551 0.33 35.96 10.78
CA ALA A 551 -0.62 35.07 11.42
C ALA A 551 -0.48 33.64 10.91
N TYR A 552 -0.37 33.47 9.59
CA TYR A 552 -0.16 32.18 8.96
C TYR A 552 1.10 31.49 9.48
N CYS A 553 2.24 32.19 9.51
CA CYS A 553 3.52 31.64 9.96
C CYS A 553 3.57 31.32 11.46
N ARG A 554 2.72 31.94 12.29
CA ARG A 554 2.57 31.61 13.71
C ARG A 554 1.73 30.36 13.99
N GLY A 555 0.90 29.97 13.03
CA GLY A 555 0.04 28.79 13.17
C GLY A 555 -1.45 29.10 13.11
N LEU A 556 -1.86 30.37 13.22
CA LEU A 556 -3.26 30.78 13.23
C LEU A 556 -4.03 30.25 12.02
N PRO A 557 -5.31 29.86 12.22
CA PRO A 557 -6.17 29.43 11.13
C PRO A 557 -6.50 30.61 10.21
N ILE A 558 -6.32 30.40 8.90
CA ILE A 558 -6.58 31.42 7.88
C ILE A 558 -7.89 31.11 7.15
N ARG A 559 -8.72 32.13 6.95
CA ARG A 559 -9.91 32.07 6.12
C ARG A 559 -9.55 32.29 4.65
N TRP A 560 -9.25 31.22 3.95
CA TRP A 560 -8.95 31.25 2.52
C TRP A 560 -10.20 31.53 1.68
N ALA A 561 -9.99 32.13 0.51
CA ALA A 561 -11.06 32.34 -0.46
C ALA A 561 -11.46 31.00 -1.09
N ALA A 562 -12.74 30.64 -1.00
CA ALA A 562 -13.25 29.35 -1.48
C ALA A 562 -13.60 29.33 -2.99
N SER A 563 -13.67 30.48 -3.65
CA SER A 563 -14.25 30.62 -5.00
C SER A 563 -13.20 30.90 -6.09
N HIS A 564 -12.27 29.96 -6.29
CA HIS A 564 -11.26 30.02 -7.35
C HIS A 564 -11.17 28.68 -8.08
N PRO A 565 -10.90 28.67 -9.40
CA PRO A 565 -10.47 27.48 -10.11
C PRO A 565 -9.29 26.81 -9.41
N ARG A 566 -9.34 25.49 -9.31
CA ARG A 566 -8.27 24.70 -8.69
C ARG A 566 -7.26 24.33 -9.76
N LEU A 567 -6.01 24.69 -9.52
CA LEU A 567 -4.90 24.44 -10.44
C LEU A 567 -4.13 23.18 -10.04
N ARG A 568 -3.54 22.50 -11.03
CA ARG A 568 -2.51 21.50 -10.76
C ARG A 568 -1.20 22.22 -10.44
N LEU A 569 -0.79 22.15 -9.18
CA LEU A 569 0.42 22.76 -8.65
C LEU A 569 1.35 21.66 -8.11
N PRO A 570 2.65 21.94 -7.89
CA PRO A 570 3.55 21.00 -7.22
C PRO A 570 2.94 20.45 -5.93
N THR A 571 3.08 19.14 -5.74
CA THR A 571 2.63 18.41 -4.55
C THR A 571 3.76 18.28 -3.53
N TYR A 572 3.43 17.85 -2.32
CA TYR A 572 4.37 17.63 -1.23
C TYR A 572 5.55 16.70 -1.63
N PRO A 573 6.82 17.11 -1.46
CA PRO A 573 7.98 16.28 -1.76
C PRO A 573 8.31 15.37 -0.58
N TYR A 574 7.60 14.23 -0.49
CA TYR A 574 7.76 13.26 0.60
C TYR A 574 9.23 12.86 0.79
N GLN A 575 9.73 12.99 2.02
CA GLN A 575 11.06 12.52 2.39
C GLN A 575 11.06 10.99 2.46
N ARG A 576 11.89 10.35 1.62
CA ARG A 576 11.95 8.88 1.52
C ARG A 576 12.83 8.27 2.61
N THR A 577 12.54 8.57 3.87
CA THR A 577 13.26 8.00 5.01
C THR A 577 12.95 6.52 5.18
N ARG A 578 14.00 5.72 5.44
CA ARG A 578 13.88 4.26 5.49
C ARG A 578 13.12 3.79 6.73
N HIS A 579 11.95 3.20 6.52
CA HIS A 579 11.15 2.52 7.53
C HIS A 579 11.01 1.03 7.17
N TRP A 580 11.83 0.20 7.80
CA TRP A 580 11.86 -1.22 7.48
C TRP A 580 12.46 -2.06 8.60
N ILE A 581 11.77 -3.13 8.97
CA ILE A 581 12.21 -4.09 9.98
C ILE A 581 13.39 -4.90 9.41
N GLY A 582 14.57 -4.76 10.01
CA GLY A 582 15.78 -5.52 9.67
C GLY A 582 16.18 -6.53 10.75
N PRO A 583 17.29 -7.29 10.58
CA PRO A 583 17.95 -7.97 11.70
C PRO A 583 18.33 -6.94 12.78
N ILE A 584 17.90 -7.18 14.01
CA ILE A 584 18.13 -6.30 15.16
C ILE A 584 19.62 -6.40 15.53
N PRO A 585 20.43 -5.32 15.47
CA PRO A 585 21.68 -5.27 16.23
C PRO A 585 21.31 -5.35 17.72
N PRO A 586 22.08 -6.01 18.58
CA PRO A 586 21.81 -6.06 20.01
C PRO A 586 21.62 -4.62 20.51
N GLN A 587 20.41 -4.25 20.92
CA GLN A 587 20.19 -2.99 21.59
C GLN A 587 20.65 -3.18 23.02
N GLU A 588 21.54 -2.31 23.50
CA GLU A 588 21.78 -2.18 24.93
C GLU A 588 20.43 -1.88 25.58
N GLU A 589 19.95 -2.82 26.40
CA GLU A 589 18.84 -2.53 27.29
C GLU A 589 19.23 -1.31 28.12
N PRO A 590 18.36 -0.29 28.23
CA PRO A 590 18.62 0.81 29.13
C PRO A 590 18.90 0.21 30.50
N SER A 591 20.01 0.63 31.11
CA SER A 591 20.40 0.14 32.43
C SER A 591 19.19 0.25 33.36
N PRO A 592 18.85 -0.81 34.11
CA PRO A 592 17.76 -0.72 35.06
C PRO A 592 17.98 0.52 35.94
N PRO A 593 16.90 1.21 36.37
CA PRO A 593 17.05 2.36 37.24
C PRO A 593 17.95 1.96 38.41
N PRO A 594 18.84 2.85 38.88
CA PRO A 594 19.71 2.53 40.00
C PRO A 594 18.83 2.06 41.16
N THR A 595 19.02 0.81 41.57
CA THR A 595 18.44 0.24 42.78
C THR A 595 19.14 0.89 43.98
N GLY A 596 18.79 2.14 44.26
CA GLY A 596 19.25 2.90 45.41
C GLY A 596 18.05 3.48 46.13
N GLU A 597 18.06 3.41 47.46
CA GLU A 597 17.00 3.89 48.36
C GLU A 597 16.83 5.44 48.38
N GLU A 598 17.41 6.16 47.42
CA GLU A 598 17.27 7.63 47.30
C GLU A 598 16.18 8.00 46.28
N PRO A 599 15.33 9.01 46.57
CA PRO A 599 14.32 9.47 45.64
C PRO A 599 14.98 10.03 44.37
N MET A 600 14.59 9.50 43.21
CA MET A 600 15.09 9.97 41.92
C MET A 600 14.75 11.45 41.71
N SER A 601 15.74 12.23 41.26
CA SER A 601 15.53 13.63 40.93
C SER A 601 14.65 13.79 39.69
N PHE A 602 14.01 14.95 39.54
CA PHE A 602 13.25 15.30 38.33
C PHE A 602 14.06 15.08 37.05
N ASP A 603 15.36 15.44 37.05
CA ASP A 603 16.23 15.29 35.88
C ASP A 603 16.48 13.81 35.52
N GLN A 604 16.55 12.92 36.52
CA GLN A 604 16.68 11.48 36.31
C GLN A 604 15.38 10.89 35.76
N VAL A 605 14.22 11.28 36.31
CA VAL A 605 12.90 10.88 35.80
C VAL A 605 12.69 11.39 34.37
N LEU A 606 13.02 12.65 34.10
CA LEU A 606 12.93 13.25 32.76
C LEU A 606 13.81 12.51 31.75
N THR A 607 15.04 12.16 32.12
CA THR A 607 15.94 11.40 31.25
C THR A 607 15.33 10.03 30.92
N HIS A 608 14.78 9.34 31.91
CA HIS A 608 14.16 8.04 31.71
C HIS A 608 12.86 8.13 30.89
N VAL A 609 11.98 9.09 31.17
CA VAL A 609 10.76 9.33 30.38
C VAL A 609 11.12 9.59 28.91
N ARG A 610 12.14 10.41 28.65
CA ARG A 610 12.63 10.68 27.28
C ARG A 610 13.18 9.41 26.62
N ALA A 611 13.94 8.59 27.34
CA ALA A 611 14.48 7.33 26.83
C ALA A 611 13.37 6.30 26.51
N THR A 612 12.39 6.16 27.41
CA THR A 612 11.24 5.28 27.20
C THR A 612 10.39 5.76 26.03
N ALA A 613 10.11 7.06 25.92
CA ALA A 613 9.41 7.63 24.78
C ALA A 613 10.17 7.44 23.46
N ALA A 614 11.49 7.69 23.44
CA ALA A 614 12.35 7.46 22.29
C ALA A 614 12.26 6.00 21.81
N LYS A 615 12.35 5.04 22.73
CA LYS A 615 12.19 3.60 22.44
C LYS A 615 10.79 3.29 21.89
N GLN A 616 9.74 3.79 22.53
CA GLN A 616 8.36 3.44 22.16
C GLN A 616 7.94 4.06 20.82
N LEU A 617 8.45 5.26 20.49
CA LEU A 617 8.15 5.97 19.23
C LEU A 617 9.15 5.63 18.11
N GLY A 618 10.33 5.10 18.45
CA GLY A 618 11.40 4.81 17.48
C GLY A 618 12.18 6.04 17.03
N HIS A 619 12.13 7.15 17.77
CA HIS A 619 12.96 8.33 17.53
C HIS A 619 14.33 8.20 18.21
N PRO A 620 15.40 8.81 17.65
CA PRO A 620 16.61 9.11 18.40
C PRO A 620 16.31 9.94 19.64
N LEU A 621 17.05 9.72 20.74
CA LEU A 621 16.83 10.41 22.01
C LEU A 621 16.98 11.94 21.88
N GLU A 622 17.84 12.39 20.97
CA GLU A 622 18.11 13.79 20.68
C GLU A 622 16.87 14.51 20.11
N GLN A 623 15.97 13.77 19.44
CA GLN A 623 14.74 14.31 18.85
C GLN A 623 13.60 14.43 19.88
N ILE A 624 13.72 13.76 21.03
CA ILE A 624 12.75 13.86 22.12
C ILE A 624 13.19 14.99 23.04
N THR A 625 12.74 16.22 22.80
CA THR A 625 13.02 17.36 23.69
C THR A 625 12.08 17.39 24.89
N PRO A 626 12.44 18.03 26.02
CA PRO A 626 11.58 18.07 27.21
C PRO A 626 10.15 18.60 26.93
N ASP A 627 10.02 19.54 26.00
CA ASP A 627 8.75 20.20 25.66
C ASP A 627 8.11 19.65 24.37
N SER A 628 8.67 18.59 23.78
CA SER A 628 8.09 17.95 22.60
C SER A 628 6.75 17.30 22.94
N SER A 629 5.72 17.55 22.12
CA SER A 629 4.43 16.89 22.28
C SER A 629 4.52 15.45 21.80
N PHE A 630 4.09 14.48 22.61
CA PHE A 630 4.08 13.07 22.21
C PHE A 630 3.24 12.82 20.96
N LEU A 631 2.10 13.49 20.84
CA LEU A 631 1.22 13.35 19.68
C LEU A 631 1.84 13.93 18.40
N GLU A 632 2.66 14.98 18.50
CA GLU A 632 3.42 15.51 17.34
C GLU A 632 4.53 14.56 16.89
N LEU A 633 5.10 13.82 17.84
CA LEU A 633 6.04 12.75 17.59
C LEU A 633 5.35 11.46 17.08
N GLY A 634 4.03 11.51 16.85
CA GLY A 634 3.25 10.40 16.31
C GLY A 634 2.84 9.35 17.33
N ALA A 635 2.76 9.71 18.62
CA ALA A 635 2.14 8.85 19.63
C ALA A 635 0.64 8.73 19.37
N ASP A 636 0.13 7.50 19.31
CA ASP A 636 -1.30 7.19 19.36
C ASP A 636 -1.71 6.73 20.76
N SER A 637 -3.01 6.49 20.97
CA SER A 637 -3.51 6.04 22.28
C SER A 637 -2.87 4.72 22.76
N LEU A 638 -2.44 3.83 21.86
CA LEU A 638 -1.81 2.55 22.23
C LEU A 638 -0.36 2.78 22.67
N ILE A 639 0.39 3.63 21.97
CA ILE A 639 1.75 4.05 22.37
C ILE A 639 1.70 4.76 23.72
N MET A 640 0.69 5.61 23.93
CA MET A 640 0.51 6.32 25.20
C MET A 640 0.19 5.37 26.37
N VAL A 641 -0.57 4.30 26.13
CA VAL A 641 -0.80 3.22 27.11
C VAL A 641 0.49 2.45 27.41
N ASP A 642 1.26 2.06 26.39
CA ASP A 642 2.53 1.35 26.57
C ASP A 642 3.56 2.21 27.32
N LEU A 643 3.60 3.52 27.05
CA LEU A 643 4.43 4.49 27.78
C LEU A 643 4.02 4.56 29.26
N SER A 644 2.72 4.73 29.53
CA SER A 644 2.19 4.78 30.90
C SER A 644 2.49 3.49 31.67
N ARG A 645 2.30 2.32 31.06
CA ARG A 645 2.57 1.03 31.70
C ARG A 645 4.05 0.85 32.02
N GLY A 646 4.93 1.21 31.09
CA GLY A 646 6.38 1.15 31.33
C GLY A 646 6.82 2.03 32.50
N LEU A 647 6.19 3.20 32.67
CA LEU A 647 6.45 4.08 33.81
C LEU A 647 5.85 3.53 35.12
N GLU A 648 4.65 2.94 35.09
CA GLU A 648 4.04 2.30 36.28
C GLU A 648 4.87 1.08 36.75
N GLU A 649 5.35 0.25 35.82
CA GLU A 649 6.24 -0.88 36.12
C GLU A 649 7.57 -0.43 36.76
N THR A 650 8.09 0.73 36.34
CA THR A 650 9.38 1.26 36.81
C THR A 650 9.25 2.00 38.15
N TYR A 651 8.19 2.80 38.32
CA TYR A 651 8.08 3.75 39.43
C TYR A 651 6.94 3.44 40.42
N GLY A 652 6.07 2.48 40.11
CA GLY A 652 4.85 2.22 40.88
C GLY A 652 3.84 3.38 40.84
N VAL A 653 4.05 4.38 39.98
CA VAL A 653 3.17 5.54 39.83
C VAL A 653 2.18 5.28 38.71
N LYS A 654 0.90 5.28 39.06
CA LYS A 654 -0.19 5.16 38.09
C LYS A 654 -0.51 6.54 37.50
N VAL A 655 -0.39 6.65 36.18
CA VAL A 655 -0.83 7.80 35.40
C VAL A 655 -2.08 7.40 34.63
N THR A 656 -3.18 8.11 34.80
CA THR A 656 -4.40 7.83 34.05
C THR A 656 -4.31 8.40 32.64
N MET A 657 -5.09 7.85 31.71
CA MET A 657 -5.13 8.35 30.33
C MET A 657 -5.54 9.83 30.26
N ARG A 658 -6.49 10.25 31.10
CA ARG A 658 -6.91 11.66 31.17
C ARG A 658 -5.74 12.57 31.52
N GLU A 659 -5.00 12.23 32.58
CA GLU A 659 -3.84 13.02 33.03
C GLU A 659 -2.74 13.04 31.97
N LEU A 660 -2.54 11.93 31.26
CA LEU A 660 -1.54 11.85 30.20
C LEU A 660 -1.86 12.77 29.00
N PHE A 661 -3.15 12.99 28.68
CA PHE A 661 -3.58 13.89 27.62
C PHE A 661 -3.72 15.35 28.07
N GLU A 662 -4.16 15.60 29.30
CA GLU A 662 -4.41 16.96 29.82
C GLU A 662 -3.15 17.60 30.41
N ASP A 663 -2.37 16.84 31.19
CA ASP A 663 -1.28 17.36 32.03
C ASP A 663 0.09 16.73 31.72
N GLY A 664 0.13 15.60 31.01
CA GLY A 664 1.32 14.79 30.73
C GLY A 664 1.73 14.75 29.26
N GLY A 665 1.31 15.73 28.46
CA GLY A 665 1.45 15.71 27.00
C GLY A 665 2.88 15.84 26.46
N THR A 666 3.87 16.13 27.34
CA THR A 666 5.30 16.27 27.00
C THR A 666 6.17 15.48 27.98
N PRO A 667 7.42 15.12 27.63
CA PRO A 667 8.34 14.47 28.55
C PRO A 667 8.55 15.21 29.88
N ALA A 668 8.68 16.54 29.86
CA ALA A 668 8.83 17.37 31.06
C ALA A 668 7.58 17.32 31.94
N ALA A 669 6.39 17.44 31.33
CA ALA A 669 5.14 17.45 32.06
C ALA A 669 4.83 16.07 32.66
N LEU A 670 5.09 15.00 31.92
CA LEU A 670 4.96 13.63 32.40
C LEU A 670 5.99 13.29 33.49
N ALA A 671 7.25 13.71 33.32
CA ALA A 671 8.27 13.54 34.36
C ALA A 671 7.86 14.25 35.66
N LYS A 672 7.31 15.46 35.56
CA LYS A 672 6.79 16.20 36.71
C LYS A 672 5.67 15.43 37.41
N LEU A 673 4.68 14.93 36.65
CA LEU A 673 3.58 14.12 37.19
C LEU A 673 4.09 12.87 37.93
N VAL A 674 5.10 12.21 37.38
CA VAL A 674 5.72 11.03 38.01
C VAL A 674 6.45 11.44 39.28
N THR A 675 7.36 12.43 39.21
CA THR A 675 8.13 12.91 40.37
C THR A 675 7.25 13.40 41.51
N ASP A 676 6.19 14.17 41.22
CA ASP A 676 5.25 14.70 42.22
C ASP A 676 4.50 13.59 42.98
N ARG A 677 4.45 12.37 42.42
CA ARG A 677 3.73 11.22 42.97
C ARG A 677 4.64 10.09 43.45
N MET A 678 5.95 10.22 43.30
CA MET A 678 6.88 9.22 43.82
C MET A 678 6.77 9.19 45.35
N PRO A 679 6.70 8.00 45.98
CA PRO A 679 6.66 7.91 47.43
C PRO A 679 7.96 8.50 48.02
N MET A 680 7.83 9.53 48.86
CA MET A 680 8.94 10.05 49.67
C MET A 680 9.45 8.93 50.59
N ALA A 681 10.76 8.67 50.57
CA ALA A 681 11.39 7.73 51.50
C ALA A 681 11.05 8.13 52.95
N PRO A 682 10.62 7.20 53.82
CA PRO A 682 10.44 7.50 55.23
C PRO A 682 11.78 7.93 55.84
N PRO A 683 11.80 8.90 56.77
CA PRO A 683 13.05 9.35 57.39
C PRO A 683 13.73 8.15 58.07
N ALA A 684 15.04 8.03 57.87
CA ALA A 684 15.86 6.97 58.44
C ALA A 684 15.59 6.84 59.95
N GLN A 685 15.14 5.66 60.38
CA GLN A 685 15.04 5.36 61.80
C GLN A 685 16.47 5.26 62.38
N PRO A 686 16.74 5.77 63.59
CA PRO A 686 18.07 5.66 64.20
C PRO A 686 18.44 4.19 64.39
N GLU A 687 19.66 3.82 64.01
CA GLU A 687 20.22 2.48 64.28
C GLU A 687 20.07 2.11 65.77
N PRO A 688 19.53 0.93 66.11
CA PRO A 688 19.58 0.43 67.47
C PRO A 688 21.00 -0.03 67.82
N PRO A 689 21.48 0.22 69.05
CA PRO A 689 22.87 -0.02 69.44
C PRO A 689 23.21 -1.51 69.47
N ALA A 690 24.44 -1.83 69.05
CA ALA A 690 25.01 -3.16 69.02
C ALA A 690 24.88 -3.89 70.37
N GLN A 691 24.37 -5.13 70.35
CA GLN A 691 24.39 -6.04 71.50
C GLN A 691 25.47 -7.12 71.35
N PRO A 692 26.05 -7.59 72.47
CA PRO A 692 27.32 -8.34 72.48
C PRO A 692 27.13 -9.84 72.22
N GLN A 693 28.11 -10.44 71.54
CA GLN A 693 28.24 -11.89 71.32
C GLN A 693 28.44 -12.68 72.63
N PRO A 694 27.83 -13.87 72.77
CA PRO A 694 28.26 -14.88 73.73
C PRO A 694 29.42 -15.72 73.19
N ALA A 695 30.38 -16.03 74.09
CA ALA A 695 31.62 -16.74 73.84
C ALA A 695 31.46 -18.27 73.63
N ALA A 696 32.51 -18.83 73.00
CA ALA A 696 32.65 -20.14 72.38
C ALA A 696 32.83 -21.37 73.31
N GLN A 697 32.65 -22.56 72.72
CA GLN A 697 33.19 -23.87 73.15
C GLN A 697 33.35 -24.81 71.91
N PRO A 698 34.24 -25.84 71.90
CA PRO A 698 35.52 -25.79 71.19
C PRO A 698 35.68 -26.80 70.02
N GLU A 699 36.74 -26.58 69.23
CA GLU A 699 37.19 -27.35 68.05
C GLU A 699 37.54 -28.83 68.28
N PRO A 700 37.61 -29.61 67.18
CA PRO A 700 38.73 -30.51 66.94
C PRO A 700 39.51 -30.17 65.65
N VAL A 701 40.81 -30.45 65.76
CA VAL A 701 41.93 -30.01 64.91
C VAL A 701 42.13 -30.88 63.65
N ALA A 702 42.34 -30.16 62.54
CA ALA A 702 43.14 -30.39 61.31
C ALA A 702 43.48 -31.79 60.76
N ALA A 703 43.35 -31.90 59.43
CA ALA A 703 44.44 -32.40 58.57
C ALA A 703 44.41 -31.68 57.21
N ALA A 704 45.57 -31.15 56.80
CA ALA A 704 45.79 -30.40 55.56
C ALA A 704 46.26 -31.33 54.43
N SER A 705 45.96 -30.98 53.17
CA SER A 705 46.89 -31.18 52.06
C SER A 705 46.56 -30.29 50.85
N THR A 706 47.63 -29.78 50.26
CA THR A 706 47.86 -28.76 49.24
C THR A 706 47.54 -29.15 47.79
N ALA A 707 46.96 -28.21 47.01
CA ALA A 707 47.28 -27.70 45.63
C ALA A 707 47.72 -28.67 44.48
N PRO A 708 47.81 -28.25 43.18
CA PRO A 708 47.26 -27.09 42.44
C PRO A 708 46.58 -27.46 41.07
N SER A 709 46.03 -26.44 40.40
CA SER A 709 45.49 -26.43 39.02
C SER A 709 46.57 -26.32 37.93
N ALA A 710 46.31 -26.92 36.75
CA ALA A 710 46.84 -26.57 35.40
C ALA A 710 46.11 -27.45 34.32
N PRO A 711 46.33 -27.26 33.00
CA PRO A 711 45.77 -26.19 32.17
C PRO A 711 45.07 -26.71 30.87
N GLU A 712 44.54 -25.74 30.13
CA GLU A 712 43.95 -25.77 28.78
C GLU A 712 44.83 -26.45 27.70
N ALA A 713 44.19 -27.12 26.72
CA ALA A 713 44.88 -27.73 25.56
C ALA A 713 44.21 -27.33 24.22
N PRO A 714 44.97 -27.26 23.10
CA PRO A 714 44.62 -26.45 21.94
C PRO A 714 44.08 -27.26 20.74
N THR A 715 43.45 -26.53 19.82
CA THR A 715 42.99 -26.91 18.47
C THR A 715 44.11 -27.42 17.54
N PRO A 716 43.84 -28.37 16.61
CA PRO A 716 44.76 -28.70 15.53
C PRO A 716 44.46 -27.99 14.20
N VAL A 717 45.54 -27.62 13.52
CA VAL A 717 45.69 -27.05 12.16
C VAL A 717 45.67 -28.17 11.10
N PRO A 718 45.25 -27.92 9.83
CA PRO A 718 45.03 -28.97 8.83
C PRO A 718 46.30 -29.36 8.06
N ALA A 719 46.27 -30.57 7.46
CA ALA A 719 47.28 -31.10 6.55
C ALA A 719 46.66 -31.46 5.18
N PRO A 720 47.45 -31.57 4.09
CA PRO A 720 47.00 -31.27 2.74
C PRO A 720 46.90 -32.47 1.78
N VAL A 721 46.52 -32.14 0.53
CA VAL A 721 46.76 -32.82 -0.76
C VAL A 721 45.72 -33.84 -1.24
N SER A 722 45.08 -33.58 -2.40
CA SER A 722 45.30 -34.32 -3.68
C SER A 722 44.13 -34.13 -4.65
N THR A 723 44.41 -33.67 -5.88
CA THR A 723 43.56 -33.85 -7.07
C THR A 723 43.79 -35.24 -7.67
N PRO A 724 42.76 -35.89 -8.24
CA PRO A 724 42.83 -36.17 -9.68
C PRO A 724 41.47 -36.22 -10.46
N VAL A 725 41.52 -35.66 -11.68
CA VAL A 725 41.02 -36.15 -13.00
C VAL A 725 39.51 -36.41 -13.23
N PRO A 726 38.93 -35.97 -14.38
CA PRO A 726 37.49 -35.96 -14.63
C PRO A 726 36.95 -37.26 -15.26
N ALA A 727 35.70 -37.60 -14.96
CA ALA A 727 34.94 -38.69 -15.58
C ALA A 727 33.91 -38.16 -16.61
N PRO A 728 33.59 -38.92 -17.67
CA PRO A 728 33.04 -38.41 -18.93
C PRO A 728 31.51 -38.24 -18.96
N LEU A 729 31.06 -37.39 -19.89
CA LEU A 729 29.67 -37.10 -20.24
C LEU A 729 28.88 -38.36 -20.67
N PRO A 730 27.62 -38.53 -20.25
CA PRO A 730 26.71 -39.48 -20.87
C PRO A 730 26.07 -38.92 -22.15
N ALA A 731 25.94 -39.80 -23.15
CA ALA A 731 25.41 -39.58 -24.49
C ALA A 731 23.87 -39.31 -24.53
N PRO A 732 23.34 -38.73 -25.62
CA PRO A 732 21.94 -38.28 -25.71
C PRO A 732 20.95 -39.44 -25.82
N VAL A 733 19.80 -39.29 -25.16
CA VAL A 733 18.65 -40.22 -25.21
C VAL A 733 17.79 -39.91 -26.44
N PRO A 734 17.31 -40.92 -27.21
CA PRO A 734 16.58 -40.72 -28.45
C PRO A 734 15.12 -40.26 -28.26
N VAL A 735 14.64 -39.48 -29.22
CA VAL A 735 13.29 -38.89 -29.33
C VAL A 735 12.23 -39.98 -29.60
N PRO A 736 11.06 -39.96 -28.92
CA PRO A 736 9.96 -40.87 -29.24
C PRO A 736 9.15 -40.38 -30.47
N ALA A 737 8.74 -41.33 -31.30
CA ALA A 737 7.96 -41.14 -32.54
C ALA A 737 6.52 -40.63 -32.29
N PRO A 738 5.91 -39.93 -33.27
CA PRO A 738 4.56 -39.37 -33.13
C PRO A 738 3.45 -40.44 -33.23
N PRO A 739 2.28 -40.22 -32.60
CA PRO A 739 1.15 -41.15 -32.67
C PRO A 739 0.37 -41.03 -34.00
N PRO A 740 -0.30 -42.11 -34.45
CA PRO A 740 -1.03 -42.13 -35.72
C PRO A 740 -2.36 -41.37 -35.68
N ALA A 741 -2.83 -41.00 -36.89
CA ALA A 741 -3.95 -40.12 -37.18
C ALA A 741 -5.34 -40.65 -36.76
N ALA A 742 -6.24 -39.70 -36.50
CA ALA A 742 -7.61 -39.89 -36.03
C ALA A 742 -8.53 -40.53 -37.09
N VAL A 743 -9.38 -41.46 -36.64
CA VAL A 743 -10.51 -42.03 -37.38
C VAL A 743 -11.81 -41.35 -36.91
N ALA A 744 -12.68 -41.00 -37.86
CA ALA A 744 -13.95 -40.28 -37.65
C ALA A 744 -15.00 -41.10 -36.86
N PRO A 745 -15.94 -40.46 -36.13
CA PRO A 745 -16.91 -41.15 -35.29
C PRO A 745 -18.19 -41.54 -36.07
N PRO A 746 -18.85 -42.68 -35.74
CA PRO A 746 -20.21 -42.98 -36.18
C PRO A 746 -21.29 -42.42 -35.21
N PRO A 747 -22.58 -42.39 -35.60
CA PRO A 747 -23.58 -41.51 -35.00
C PRO A 747 -24.25 -42.06 -33.72
N MET A 748 -24.86 -41.12 -32.99
CA MET A 748 -25.52 -41.26 -31.69
C MET A 748 -26.60 -42.36 -31.61
N ALA A 749 -26.54 -43.16 -30.54
CA ALA A 749 -27.67 -43.88 -29.98
C ALA A 749 -27.61 -43.90 -28.43
N ALA A 750 -28.82 -43.84 -27.85
CA ALA A 750 -29.28 -43.80 -26.45
C ALA A 750 -28.34 -44.12 -25.26
N ALA A 751 -28.57 -43.39 -24.17
CA ALA A 751 -27.86 -43.45 -22.90
C ALA A 751 -27.86 -44.85 -22.22
N PRO A 752 -26.70 -45.36 -21.77
CA PRO A 752 -26.63 -46.57 -20.96
C PRO A 752 -26.71 -46.27 -19.44
N PRO A 753 -27.10 -47.26 -18.61
CA PRO A 753 -27.23 -47.11 -17.15
C PRO A 753 -25.86 -46.97 -16.44
N PRO A 754 -25.84 -46.50 -15.18
CA PRO A 754 -24.59 -46.16 -14.49
C PRO A 754 -23.69 -47.38 -14.28
N VAL A 755 -22.43 -47.24 -14.69
CA VAL A 755 -21.36 -48.24 -14.54
C VAL A 755 -20.78 -48.15 -13.12
N PRO A 756 -20.53 -49.26 -12.41
CA PRO A 756 -19.88 -49.24 -11.11
C PRO A 756 -18.41 -48.81 -11.24
N TRP A 757 -17.97 -47.98 -10.30
CA TRP A 757 -16.60 -47.46 -10.21
C TRP A 757 -15.56 -48.59 -10.09
N ILE A 758 -14.57 -48.58 -10.99
CA ILE A 758 -13.37 -49.43 -10.96
C ILE A 758 -12.18 -48.52 -10.62
N PRO A 759 -11.40 -48.80 -9.55
CA PRO A 759 -10.24 -47.99 -9.21
C PRO A 759 -9.08 -48.21 -10.21
N PRO A 760 -8.27 -47.18 -10.51
CA PRO A 760 -7.13 -47.31 -11.40
C PRO A 760 -6.02 -48.15 -10.77
N THR A 761 -5.38 -48.99 -11.58
CA THR A 761 -4.20 -49.78 -11.20
C THR A 761 -3.00 -48.85 -10.94
N PRO A 762 -2.20 -49.03 -9.87
CA PRO A 762 -1.15 -48.09 -9.51
C PRO A 762 0.09 -48.24 -10.41
N TYR A 763 0.60 -47.11 -10.89
CA TYR A 763 2.01 -46.97 -11.29
C TYR A 763 2.90 -47.24 -10.07
N GLY A 764 3.98 -47.99 -10.27
CA GLY A 764 4.84 -48.54 -9.21
C GLY A 764 5.18 -47.56 -8.09
N THR A 765 4.56 -47.77 -6.93
CA THR A 765 4.87 -47.08 -5.69
C THR A 765 5.82 -47.93 -4.86
N ASP A 766 6.94 -47.35 -4.44
CA ASP A 766 7.78 -47.87 -3.35
C ASP A 766 6.88 -48.23 -2.14
N PRO A 767 6.78 -49.51 -1.74
CA PRO A 767 5.95 -49.92 -0.60
C PRO A 767 6.34 -49.21 0.70
N ALA A 768 7.61 -48.82 0.84
CA ALA A 768 8.09 -48.10 2.01
C ALA A 768 7.59 -46.65 2.04
N HIS A 769 7.43 -46.00 0.88
CA HIS A 769 6.87 -44.65 0.79
C HIS A 769 5.38 -44.63 1.11
N SER A 770 4.63 -45.62 0.62
CA SER A 770 3.19 -45.75 0.91
C SER A 770 2.95 -46.02 2.39
N ALA A 771 3.76 -46.88 3.02
CA ALA A 771 3.67 -47.16 4.46
C ALA A 771 3.97 -45.90 5.31
N ARG A 772 5.04 -45.16 4.99
CA ARG A 772 5.39 -43.89 5.68
C ARG A 772 4.29 -42.83 5.51
N THR A 773 3.68 -42.75 4.34
CA THR A 773 2.61 -41.78 4.06
C THR A 773 1.33 -42.12 4.83
N ILE A 774 0.96 -43.40 4.89
CA ILE A 774 -0.19 -43.88 5.67
C ILE A 774 0.04 -43.65 7.16
N GLU A 775 1.24 -43.93 7.67
CA GLU A 775 1.61 -43.69 9.08
C GLU A 775 1.57 -42.20 9.44
N ALA A 776 2.11 -41.33 8.58
CA ALA A 776 2.07 -39.88 8.77
C ALA A 776 0.63 -39.33 8.76
N LEU A 777 -0.20 -39.75 7.81
CA LEU A 777 -1.61 -39.35 7.75
C LEU A 777 -2.41 -39.88 8.93
N THR A 778 -2.16 -41.12 9.37
CA THR A 778 -2.82 -41.70 10.55
C THR A 778 -2.45 -40.93 11.81
N THR A 779 -1.19 -40.54 11.96
CA THR A 779 -0.71 -39.72 13.09
C THR A 779 -1.35 -38.34 13.09
N GLN A 780 -1.45 -37.68 11.93
CA GLN A 780 -2.14 -36.38 11.81
C GLN A 780 -3.63 -36.47 12.15
N VAL A 781 -4.32 -37.52 11.69
CA VAL A 781 -5.74 -37.74 12.02
C VAL A 781 -5.92 -37.99 13.51
N GLN A 782 -5.04 -38.76 14.15
CA GLN A 782 -5.09 -38.97 15.61
C GLN A 782 -4.81 -37.69 16.40
N GLN A 783 -3.89 -36.84 15.96
CA GLN A 783 -3.64 -35.53 16.57
C GLN A 783 -4.88 -34.62 16.46
N LEU A 784 -5.52 -34.56 15.29
CA LEU A 784 -6.74 -33.78 15.10
C LEU A 784 -7.90 -34.28 15.96
N LEU A 785 -8.05 -35.60 16.12
CA LEU A 785 -9.04 -36.20 17.02
C LEU A 785 -8.77 -35.85 18.49
N SER A 786 -7.51 -35.86 18.92
CA SER A 786 -7.11 -35.47 20.28
C SER A 786 -7.41 -33.99 20.56
N ILE A 787 -7.07 -33.10 19.63
CA ILE A 787 -7.37 -31.66 19.72
C ILE A 787 -8.89 -31.44 19.82
N ASN A 788 -9.68 -32.13 18.99
CA ASN A 788 -11.13 -31.99 19.01
C ASN A 788 -11.76 -32.51 20.32
N GLN A 789 -11.22 -33.60 20.90
CA GLN A 789 -11.63 -34.08 22.22
C GLN A 789 -11.28 -33.07 23.34
N GLN A 790 -10.09 -32.46 23.31
CA GLN A 790 -9.70 -31.43 24.28
C GLN A 790 -10.60 -30.19 24.19
N LEU A 791 -10.89 -29.71 22.99
CA LEU A 791 -11.80 -28.59 22.78
C LEU A 791 -13.22 -28.90 23.27
N THR A 792 -13.72 -30.10 22.99
CA THR A 792 -15.03 -30.57 23.47
C THR A 792 -15.08 -30.62 24.99
N TYR A 793 -14.01 -31.10 25.64
CA TYR A 793 -13.89 -31.12 27.09
C TYR A 793 -13.85 -29.70 27.68
N GLN A 794 -13.05 -28.80 27.12
CA GLN A 794 -12.99 -27.40 27.55
C GLN A 794 -14.34 -26.70 27.41
N LEU A 795 -15.06 -26.91 26.31
CA LEU A 795 -16.41 -26.37 26.12
C LEU A 795 -17.39 -26.89 27.18
N SER A 796 -17.28 -28.17 27.55
CA SER A 796 -18.12 -28.77 28.59
C SER A 796 -17.86 -28.17 29.98
N GLN A 797 -16.60 -27.89 30.32
CA GLN A 797 -16.20 -27.22 31.56
C GLN A 797 -16.72 -25.78 31.60
N LEU A 798 -16.57 -25.04 30.51
CA LEU A 798 -17.06 -23.67 30.39
C LEU A 798 -18.59 -23.60 30.49
N THR A 799 -19.29 -24.57 29.90
CA THR A 799 -20.75 -24.70 30.00
C THR A 799 -21.19 -25.07 31.42
N ALA A 800 -20.44 -25.91 32.13
CA ALA A 800 -20.71 -26.26 33.52
C ALA A 800 -20.48 -25.06 34.47
N MET A 801 -19.42 -24.28 34.26
CA MET A 801 -19.15 -23.05 35.00
C MET A 801 -20.26 -22.01 34.80
N LEU A 802 -20.69 -21.79 33.55
CA LEU A 802 -21.80 -20.87 33.24
C LEU A 802 -23.16 -21.32 33.83
N ARG A 803 -23.37 -22.62 34.02
CA ARG A 803 -24.56 -23.16 34.70
C ARG A 803 -24.47 -23.03 36.21
N ALA A 804 -23.28 -23.20 36.80
CA ALA A 804 -23.06 -23.00 38.23
C ALA A 804 -23.27 -21.53 38.64
N ASP A 805 -22.82 -20.58 37.81
CA ASP A 805 -22.96 -19.14 38.07
C ASP A 805 -24.43 -18.67 38.05
N ARG A 806 -25.26 -19.27 37.18
CA ARG A 806 -26.72 -19.03 37.16
C ARG A 806 -27.49 -19.66 38.32
N SER A 807 -26.89 -20.60 39.06
CA SER A 807 -27.52 -21.21 40.25
C SER A 807 -27.23 -20.48 41.57
N VAL A 808 -26.28 -19.53 41.56
CA VAL A 808 -25.92 -18.73 42.75
C VAL A 808 -26.53 -17.32 42.71
N GLY A 809 -26.89 -16.78 41.54
CA GLY A 809 -27.56 -15.48 41.38
C GLY A 809 -29.08 -15.48 41.60
N GLY A 810 -29.62 -16.50 42.28
CA GLY A 810 -31.07 -16.73 42.44
C GLY A 810 -31.53 -16.88 43.89
N GLN A 811 -30.85 -16.25 44.85
CA GLN A 811 -31.34 -15.88 46.19
C GLN A 811 -30.24 -15.08 46.90
N GLY A 812 -30.41 -13.75 46.97
CA GLY A 812 -29.46 -12.82 47.60
C GLY A 812 -29.48 -11.46 46.94
#